data_AF-A0A6A5BVC8-F1
#
_entry.id   AF-A0A6A5BVC8-F1
#
_cell.length_a   1.000
_cell.length_b   1.000
_cell.length_c   1.000
_cell.angle_alpha   90.00
_cell.angle_beta   90.00
_cell.angle_gamma   90.00
#
_symmetry.space_group_name_H-M   'P 1'
#
loop_
_entity.id
_entity.type
_entity.pdbx_description
1 polymer ?
#
loop_
_entity_poly.entity_id
_entity_poly.type
_entity_poly.pdbx_seq_one_letter_code
_entity_poly.pdbx_strand_id
1 'polypeptide(L)'
;MFKSLCFDNNTEDSLVTPTPSMGVNMDLFWDDALNERDDEEIIVRHHQVPKLKPLSSHSRNEEVHQQSLNNQTSSSLWSNSTSSHQHMMMMNQIQLNNSSLNDSTFGITSDLKSKCSLEHNENNHHDTIVSADFEIASNLHKRKRASSVTTVESSSDEFTNDPIIGSGLVRDDDAEREPLKNISNTVASMMMAKSRQSLSNTALGSTSSPIKKKKKINLIDFEKKRRETRVLNVIPQTPTTCTRDQQSIGGLYFSSIESALREAQPFDTLLLHEGIYHVQRTLNINVEGIHLKGVSDKVHLVGMCPSNVLSIEHKSITISHLNISHDIQPCTSTSTAVSSSSGTNCALISIDTQSYLGDEIFQIHIKKCQLYNSVEHGILVSGVAEAVIIDCSIHHCKKIGILYTNNARGLVQNNEIFENDYEGITFRGRSHPTVKNNRICNGHSGGVYMRENSHPYLFENEIFGNKRSGIFIANKSKPYIKKNFIHSCKENGIVLKNQCAGKIEGNDIYQNAYPNLYIDDECETEIRCNKIRLGGSFGIWAKGKCKSKICENEIFDNVGKNILITESAKPYFSENKIYYSRSKLQTEELRGIVLKDLCKPTFEFEEIHGHSSSGVDIAGRAQPLFFACKVTDNSKNGFLIRDYACPTINECIISNNVYPNILAIDRAETVISKCKIHSGNQTGISIKGTPTTTIRESEIFGNSFSNIKIGGNSTTDIIESKIYNGRQSGIWVKEDASGKIFRCSLFNNRRDNIFMEMRGKMIISENEVDK
;
A
#
# COMPACT_ATOMS: atom_id res chain seq x y z
N MET A 1 4.29 -53.78 24.64
CA MET A 1 4.04 -54.90 25.57
C MET A 1 3.40 -54.33 26.84
N PHE A 2 2.42 -55.04 27.42
CA PHE A 2 1.87 -55.04 28.80
C PHE A 2 2.00 -53.87 29.81
N LYS A 3 0.95 -53.77 30.65
CA LYS A 3 0.73 -52.96 31.89
C LYS A 3 0.35 -51.48 31.66
N SER A 4 -0.79 -50.93 32.10
CA SER A 4 -1.84 -51.27 33.11
C SER A 4 -1.42 -51.14 34.59
N LEU A 5 -2.29 -50.81 35.58
CA LEU A 5 -3.77 -50.75 35.57
C LEU A 5 -4.40 -49.33 35.68
N CYS A 6 -5.43 -49.17 36.52
CA CYS A 6 -6.73 -48.56 36.15
C CYS A 6 -7.57 -48.12 37.38
N PHE A 7 -8.66 -47.36 37.18
CA PHE A 7 -9.87 -47.33 38.04
C PHE A 7 -11.10 -46.69 37.32
N ASP A 8 -12.07 -47.54 36.92
CA ASP A 8 -13.51 -47.57 37.29
C ASP A 8 -14.42 -46.31 37.21
N ASN A 9 -15.73 -46.36 36.87
CA ASN A 9 -16.60 -47.50 36.46
C ASN A 9 -17.91 -47.09 35.72
N ASN A 10 -18.45 -48.05 34.95
CA ASN A 10 -19.86 -48.36 34.61
C ASN A 10 -20.84 -47.30 34.01
N THR A 11 -21.35 -47.56 32.80
CA THR A 11 -22.71 -48.13 32.55
C THR A 11 -22.86 -48.58 31.08
N GLU A 12 -23.96 -49.27 30.72
CA GLU A 12 -23.96 -50.37 29.73
C GLU A 12 -24.60 -50.10 28.34
N ASP A 13 -24.10 -50.85 27.34
CA ASP A 13 -24.73 -51.48 26.17
C ASP A 13 -25.90 -50.84 25.38
N SER A 14 -25.72 -50.72 24.05
CA SER A 14 -26.12 -51.83 23.14
C SER A 14 -25.77 -51.56 21.65
N LEU A 15 -25.69 -52.64 20.87
CA LEU A 15 -25.41 -52.66 19.42
C LEU A 15 -26.64 -53.15 18.63
N VAL A 16 -26.72 -52.80 17.33
CA VAL A 16 -26.96 -53.70 16.17
C VAL A 16 -27.43 -52.92 14.92
N THR A 17 -26.88 -53.28 13.76
CA THR A 17 -27.34 -52.94 12.39
C THR A 17 -27.79 -54.26 11.72
N PRO A 18 -28.74 -54.30 10.75
CA PRO A 18 -28.50 -53.76 9.39
C PRO A 18 -29.74 -53.30 8.57
N THR A 19 -29.48 -52.89 7.33
CA THR A 19 -30.39 -52.74 6.17
C THR A 19 -30.79 -54.14 5.59
N PRO A 20 -31.66 -54.33 4.56
CA PRO A 20 -32.03 -53.39 3.47
C PRO A 20 -33.45 -53.48 2.84
N SER A 21 -33.63 -52.72 1.73
CA SER A 21 -34.29 -53.09 0.44
C SER A 21 -35.61 -52.43 0.01
N MET A 22 -35.58 -51.98 -1.27
CA MET A 22 -36.60 -51.95 -2.34
C MET A 22 -38.06 -51.48 -2.09
N GLY A 23 -38.55 -50.61 -2.99
CA GLY A 23 -39.96 -50.65 -3.41
C GLY A 23 -40.55 -49.47 -4.21
N VAL A 24 -40.90 -49.74 -5.47
CA VAL A 24 -42.03 -49.17 -6.26
C VAL A 24 -41.84 -47.84 -7.03
N ASN A 25 -42.30 -47.87 -8.30
CA ASN A 25 -42.36 -46.76 -9.27
C ASN A 25 -43.61 -45.88 -9.09
N MET A 26 -43.56 -44.65 -9.63
CA MET A 26 -44.62 -44.21 -10.55
C MET A 26 -44.14 -43.07 -11.47
N ASP A 27 -44.41 -43.20 -12.77
CA ASP A 27 -44.32 -42.13 -13.77
C ASP A 27 -45.55 -41.21 -13.70
N LEU A 28 -45.56 -40.12 -14.50
CA LEU A 28 -46.58 -39.80 -15.54
C LEU A 28 -46.69 -38.28 -15.85
N PHE A 29 -46.38 -37.90 -17.11
CA PHE A 29 -46.81 -36.68 -17.85
C PHE A 29 -46.41 -35.29 -17.27
N TRP A 30 -46.21 -34.23 -18.06
CA TRP A 30 -47.00 -33.70 -19.20
C TRP A 30 -46.19 -33.25 -20.43
N ASP A 31 -46.89 -33.08 -21.55
CA ASP A 31 -46.38 -32.71 -22.89
C ASP A 31 -46.47 -31.20 -23.24
N ASP A 32 -45.91 -30.84 -24.40
CA ASP A 32 -46.30 -29.75 -25.33
C ASP A 32 -46.17 -28.26 -24.90
N ALA A 33 -45.86 -27.28 -25.78
CA ALA A 33 -45.53 -27.27 -27.22
C ALA A 33 -44.94 -25.89 -27.67
N LEU A 34 -44.74 -25.73 -29.00
CA LEU A 34 -44.48 -24.51 -29.80
C LEU A 34 -43.01 -24.00 -29.78
N ASN A 35 -42.29 -23.76 -30.89
CA ASN A 35 -42.52 -23.26 -32.28
C ASN A 35 -42.32 -21.73 -32.47
N GLU A 36 -41.14 -21.37 -32.98
CA GLU A 36 -40.81 -20.28 -33.94
C GLU A 36 -39.31 -20.48 -34.32
N ARG A 37 -38.78 -20.47 -35.57
CA ARG A 37 -39.05 -19.75 -36.84
C ARG A 37 -38.66 -18.26 -36.81
N ASP A 38 -37.95 -17.69 -37.79
CA ASP A 38 -37.29 -18.17 -39.03
C ASP A 38 -36.05 -17.26 -39.34
N ASP A 39 -35.10 -17.74 -40.18
CA ASP A 39 -34.18 -17.01 -41.10
C ASP A 39 -33.26 -15.84 -40.60
N GLU A 40 -32.15 -15.42 -41.24
CA GLU A 40 -31.69 -15.46 -42.65
C GLU A 40 -30.18 -15.80 -42.84
N GLU A 41 -29.80 -16.23 -44.05
CA GLU A 41 -28.41 -16.32 -44.54
C GLU A 41 -27.93 -15.03 -45.22
N ILE A 42 -26.61 -14.72 -45.15
CA ILE A 42 -25.95 -13.83 -46.14
C ILE A 42 -24.62 -14.42 -46.66
N ILE A 43 -24.59 -14.67 -47.97
CA ILE A 43 -23.45 -15.02 -48.82
C ILE A 43 -23.38 -13.89 -49.89
N VAL A 44 -22.28 -13.38 -50.45
CA VAL A 44 -21.04 -13.88 -51.10
C VAL A 44 -20.07 -12.65 -51.20
N ARG A 45 -18.75 -12.65 -51.47
CA ARG A 45 -17.76 -13.50 -52.18
C ARG A 45 -16.41 -13.43 -51.42
N HIS A 46 -15.48 -14.41 -51.42
CA HIS A 46 -14.74 -15.03 -52.52
C HIS A 46 -13.83 -14.08 -53.36
N HIS A 47 -12.52 -14.13 -53.12
CA HIS A 47 -11.43 -13.79 -54.05
C HIS A 47 -10.21 -14.68 -53.74
N GLN A 48 -9.39 -15.03 -54.75
CA GLN A 48 -8.33 -16.04 -54.62
C GLN A 48 -6.90 -15.50 -54.73
N VAL A 49 -6.03 -16.23 -54.02
CA VAL A 49 -4.56 -16.36 -54.02
C VAL A 49 -3.85 -16.08 -55.37
N PRO A 50 -2.54 -15.75 -55.33
CA PRO A 50 -1.57 -16.83 -55.60
C PRO A 50 -0.47 -17.01 -54.54
N LYS A 51 0.13 -18.21 -54.50
CA LYS A 51 1.23 -18.60 -53.61
C LYS A 51 2.59 -18.39 -54.29
N LEU A 52 3.65 -18.19 -53.51
CA LEU A 52 5.03 -18.47 -53.94
C LEU A 52 5.71 -19.46 -52.98
N LYS A 53 6.65 -20.24 -53.53
CA LYS A 53 7.46 -21.26 -52.81
C LYS A 53 8.89 -20.74 -52.58
N PRO A 54 9.64 -21.29 -51.60
CA PRO A 54 11.03 -20.91 -51.34
C PRO A 54 12.02 -21.50 -52.35
N LEU A 55 13.23 -20.94 -52.38
CA LEU A 55 14.41 -21.44 -53.10
C LEU A 55 15.65 -21.47 -52.19
N SER A 56 16.68 -22.22 -52.58
CA SER A 56 17.73 -22.71 -51.68
C SER A 56 19.12 -22.81 -52.32
N SER A 57 20.16 -22.44 -51.57
CA SER A 57 21.57 -22.84 -51.75
C SER A 57 22.32 -22.49 -50.43
N HIS A 58 23.31 -23.23 -49.88
CA HIS A 58 24.58 -23.74 -50.41
C HIS A 58 25.48 -22.60 -50.96
N SER A 59 26.77 -22.42 -50.63
CA SER A 59 27.71 -23.05 -49.66
C SER A 59 28.81 -22.00 -49.28
N ARG A 60 29.99 -22.21 -48.67
CA ARG A 60 30.86 -23.39 -48.39
C ARG A 60 31.91 -23.08 -47.27
N ASN A 61 32.84 -24.04 -47.10
CA ASN A 61 34.12 -24.15 -46.39
C ASN A 61 35.12 -22.95 -46.53
N GLU A 62 36.33 -22.87 -45.94
CA GLU A 62 37.31 -23.80 -45.30
C GLU A 62 38.17 -22.95 -44.28
N GLU A 63 38.47 -23.37 -43.04
CA GLU A 63 39.59 -24.20 -42.51
C GLU A 63 40.90 -23.52 -42.02
N VAL A 64 41.29 -23.88 -40.77
CA VAL A 64 42.64 -24.22 -40.22
C VAL A 64 43.84 -23.23 -40.27
N HIS A 65 44.29 -22.79 -39.08
CA HIS A 65 45.61 -23.04 -38.43
C HIS A 65 45.65 -22.31 -37.06
N GLN A 66 45.88 -22.91 -35.88
CA GLN A 66 47.08 -23.56 -35.28
C GLN A 66 48.22 -22.64 -34.80
N GLN A 67 48.54 -22.75 -33.49
CA GLN A 67 49.87 -22.57 -32.85
C GLN A 67 50.53 -21.15 -32.83
N SER A 68 51.43 -20.77 -31.92
CA SER A 68 51.76 -21.21 -30.54
C SER A 68 52.78 -20.25 -29.86
N LEU A 69 53.20 -20.55 -28.61
CA LEU A 69 54.48 -20.19 -27.94
C LEU A 69 54.72 -18.77 -27.31
N ASN A 70 55.03 -18.82 -26.01
CA ASN A 70 56.12 -18.18 -25.23
C ASN A 70 56.52 -16.69 -25.40
N ASN A 71 56.55 -15.97 -24.27
CA ASN A 71 57.78 -15.58 -23.50
C ASN A 71 57.32 -14.91 -22.17
N GLN A 72 57.84 -15.20 -20.96
CA GLN A 72 59.19 -15.23 -20.37
C GLN A 72 59.76 -13.88 -19.83
N THR A 73 60.27 -13.97 -18.59
CA THR A 73 61.38 -13.19 -17.96
C THR A 73 61.27 -11.69 -17.64
N SER A 74 60.78 -11.41 -16.43
CA SER A 74 61.55 -10.86 -15.27
C SER A 74 62.14 -9.42 -15.20
N SER A 75 62.02 -8.86 -13.98
CA SER A 75 62.81 -7.75 -13.37
C SER A 75 62.42 -6.30 -13.79
N SER A 76 62.67 -5.24 -13.00
CA SER A 76 63.53 -5.11 -11.81
C SER A 76 63.12 -3.98 -10.81
N LEU A 77 63.69 -4.04 -9.59
CA LEU A 77 64.07 -2.94 -8.65
C LEU A 77 63.04 -1.96 -8.03
N TRP A 78 62.80 -2.17 -6.72
CA TRP A 78 62.90 -1.22 -5.56
C TRP A 78 62.13 0.12 -5.59
N SER A 79 61.34 0.49 -4.57
CA SER A 79 61.81 0.75 -3.18
C SER A 79 60.70 0.79 -2.10
N ASN A 80 61.09 0.51 -0.84
CA ASN A 80 60.64 1.02 0.49
C ASN A 80 59.36 1.92 0.59
N SER A 81 58.52 1.86 1.65
CA SER A 81 58.54 1.02 2.87
C SER A 81 57.29 1.27 3.76
N THR A 82 56.76 0.26 4.46
CA THR A 82 55.99 0.43 5.72
C THR A 82 56.08 -0.81 6.64
N SER A 83 56.27 -0.56 7.92
CA SER A 83 56.24 -1.49 9.07
C SER A 83 55.08 -1.10 10.02
N SER A 84 54.57 -1.88 10.98
CA SER A 84 54.52 -3.34 11.29
C SER A 84 53.82 -3.51 12.67
N HIS A 85 53.45 -4.74 13.10
CA HIS A 85 53.10 -5.13 14.49
C HIS A 85 51.79 -4.54 15.11
N GLN A 86 51.12 -5.13 16.13
CA GLN A 86 50.84 -6.55 16.46
C GLN A 86 49.69 -6.69 17.51
N HIS A 87 49.26 -7.93 17.77
CA HIS A 87 48.37 -8.46 18.84
C HIS A 87 48.22 -7.72 20.19
N MET A 88 47.02 -7.78 20.80
CA MET A 88 46.71 -8.75 21.89
C MET A 88 45.22 -8.82 22.31
N MET A 89 44.86 -9.87 23.06
CA MET A 89 43.59 -10.05 23.78
C MET A 89 43.81 -9.93 25.30
N MET A 90 42.77 -9.57 26.08
CA MET A 90 42.46 -10.29 27.34
C MET A 90 41.04 -10.04 27.86
N MET A 91 40.57 -10.95 28.73
CA MET A 91 39.28 -10.93 29.44
C MET A 91 39.43 -10.28 30.83
N ASN A 92 38.34 -9.74 31.41
CA ASN A 92 37.77 -10.37 32.62
C ASN A 92 36.35 -9.94 33.05
N GLN A 93 35.82 -10.74 33.98
CA GLN A 93 34.45 -10.79 34.51
C GLN A 93 34.05 -9.63 35.44
N ILE A 94 32.74 -9.50 35.72
CA ILE A 94 32.18 -9.24 37.06
C ILE A 94 30.75 -9.82 37.17
N GLN A 95 30.26 -10.01 38.40
CA GLN A 95 29.10 -10.85 38.74
C GLN A 95 27.73 -10.13 38.71
N LEU A 96 26.66 -10.94 38.71
CA LEU A 96 25.26 -10.53 38.97
C LEU A 96 25.01 -10.28 40.46
N ASN A 97 24.21 -9.26 40.81
CA ASN A 97 23.05 -9.45 41.69
C ASN A 97 22.04 -8.27 41.73
N ASN A 98 20.77 -8.65 41.59
CA ASN A 98 19.51 -7.90 41.59
C ASN A 98 19.34 -6.64 42.47
N SER A 99 18.61 -5.64 41.96
CA SER A 99 17.39 -5.12 42.64
C SER A 99 16.46 -4.30 41.73
N SER A 100 15.15 -4.56 41.84
CA SER A 100 13.97 -3.72 41.51
C SER A 100 13.98 -2.75 40.31
N LEU A 101 13.42 -3.23 39.19
CA LEU A 101 12.28 -2.64 38.45
C LEU A 101 12.03 -1.11 38.48
N ASN A 102 12.07 -0.49 37.29
CA ASN A 102 10.92 0.26 36.75
C ASN A 102 11.10 0.49 35.24
N ASP A 103 10.35 -0.23 34.41
CA ASP A 103 10.53 -0.22 32.95
C ASP A 103 9.98 1.03 32.27
N SER A 104 10.79 1.59 31.36
CA SER A 104 10.30 2.37 30.22
C SER A 104 11.21 2.13 29.02
N THR A 105 10.63 2.29 27.82
CA THR A 105 11.22 1.99 26.50
C THR A 105 11.45 0.50 26.19
N PHE A 106 10.92 0.07 25.03
CA PHE A 106 11.46 -1.06 24.29
C PHE A 106 11.74 -0.57 22.86
N GLY A 107 13.03 -0.43 22.53
CA GLY A 107 13.49 -0.30 21.15
C GLY A 107 13.45 -1.67 20.46
N ILE A 108 13.32 -1.67 19.13
CA ILE A 108 13.30 -2.92 18.34
C ILE A 108 14.71 -3.19 17.82
N THR A 109 15.33 -4.26 18.32
CA THR A 109 16.44 -4.95 17.66
C THR A 109 16.17 -6.46 17.63
N SER A 110 16.78 -7.14 16.68
CA SER A 110 16.65 -8.58 16.45
C SER A 110 17.29 -9.40 17.56
N ASP A 111 16.63 -10.49 17.98
CA ASP A 111 17.17 -11.82 17.68
C ASP A 111 16.17 -12.96 17.86
N LEU A 112 16.31 -14.03 17.06
CA LEU A 112 15.70 -15.34 17.33
C LEU A 112 16.59 -16.47 16.79
N LYS A 113 17.58 -16.86 17.61
CA LYS A 113 18.23 -18.18 17.55
C LYS A 113 18.13 -18.85 18.92
N SER A 114 17.07 -19.61 19.14
CA SER A 114 17.00 -20.62 20.21
C SER A 114 17.29 -22.01 19.64
N LYS A 115 18.13 -22.78 20.35
CA LYS A 115 18.53 -24.13 19.94
C LYS A 115 17.46 -25.16 20.34
N CYS A 116 17.28 -26.18 19.52
CA CYS A 116 17.11 -27.54 20.00
C CYS A 116 18.04 -28.45 19.20
N SER A 117 18.85 -29.23 19.91
CA SER A 117 19.82 -30.18 19.34
C SER A 117 19.81 -31.44 20.18
N LEU A 118 19.59 -32.59 19.53
CA LEU A 118 19.85 -33.93 20.05
C LEU A 118 20.62 -34.70 18.96
N GLU A 119 21.38 -35.70 19.39
CA GLU A 119 22.61 -36.10 18.70
C GLU A 119 22.48 -37.37 17.84
N HIS A 120 23.45 -37.51 16.93
CA HIS A 120 23.93 -38.72 16.27
C HIS A 120 22.93 -39.73 15.65
N ASN A 121 23.05 -39.91 14.32
CA ASN A 121 23.94 -40.98 13.85
C ASN A 121 24.46 -40.74 12.42
N GLU A 122 25.49 -41.48 12.03
CA GLU A 122 26.29 -41.30 10.81
C GLU A 122 25.72 -42.06 9.59
N ASN A 123 25.90 -41.52 8.37
CA ASN A 123 26.74 -42.13 7.32
C ASN A 123 26.69 -41.38 5.95
N ASN A 124 27.86 -41.37 5.30
CA ASN A 124 28.22 -41.35 3.86
C ASN A 124 27.10 -41.39 2.78
N HIS A 125 27.20 -40.76 1.59
CA HIS A 125 28.36 -40.28 0.79
C HIS A 125 28.02 -39.03 -0.08
N HIS A 126 29.05 -38.51 -0.77
CA HIS A 126 29.10 -37.65 -1.99
C HIS A 126 27.78 -37.38 -2.76
N ASP A 127 27.56 -36.18 -3.34
CA ASP A 127 28.45 -35.57 -4.34
C ASP A 127 28.41 -34.02 -4.47
N THR A 128 29.34 -33.45 -5.25
CA THR A 128 29.62 -32.00 -5.36
C THR A 128 28.80 -31.22 -6.41
N ILE A 129 28.38 -29.98 -6.07
CA ILE A 129 28.32 -28.83 -7.00
C ILE A 129 28.93 -27.59 -6.31
N VAL A 130 29.66 -26.77 -7.07
CA VAL A 130 30.46 -25.62 -6.59
C VAL A 130 29.62 -24.35 -6.44
N SER A 131 29.88 -23.58 -5.37
CA SER A 131 29.42 -22.21 -5.19
C SER A 131 30.22 -21.22 -6.02
N ALA A 132 29.56 -20.32 -6.75
CA ALA A 132 30.19 -19.20 -7.44
C ALA A 132 29.62 -17.88 -6.92
N ASP A 133 30.46 -17.11 -6.24
CA ASP A 133 30.16 -15.73 -5.86
C ASP A 133 30.12 -14.81 -7.09
N PHE A 134 29.35 -13.72 -7.01
CA PHE A 134 29.31 -12.68 -8.04
C PHE A 134 29.82 -11.35 -7.50
N GLU A 135 31.06 -11.02 -7.83
CA GLU A 135 31.66 -9.72 -7.49
C GLU A 135 31.03 -8.57 -8.29
N ILE A 136 31.04 -7.37 -7.69
CA ILE A 136 30.51 -6.15 -8.32
C ILE A 136 31.58 -5.53 -9.22
N ALA A 137 31.54 -5.87 -10.51
CA ALA A 137 32.42 -5.28 -11.52
C ALA A 137 32.01 -3.84 -11.87
N SER A 138 32.59 -2.85 -11.19
CA SER A 138 32.48 -1.45 -11.61
C SER A 138 33.21 -1.19 -12.93
N ASN A 139 32.64 -0.38 -13.83
CA ASN A 139 33.40 0.16 -14.95
C ASN A 139 32.90 1.54 -15.39
N LEU A 140 33.75 2.56 -15.21
CA LEU A 140 33.55 3.89 -15.79
C LEU A 140 33.86 3.85 -17.29
N HIS A 141 33.14 4.66 -18.08
CA HIS A 141 33.68 5.14 -19.34
C HIS A 141 33.64 6.67 -19.44
N LYS A 142 34.77 7.23 -19.88
CA LYS A 142 35.11 8.65 -19.80
C LYS A 142 34.65 9.36 -21.07
N ARG A 143 34.01 10.53 -20.95
CA ARG A 143 34.17 11.62 -21.94
C ARG A 143 34.48 12.94 -21.21
N LYS A 144 35.29 13.77 -21.86
CA LYS A 144 36.04 14.88 -21.26
C LYS A 144 35.20 16.17 -21.19
N ARG A 145 35.47 17.01 -20.19
CA ARG A 145 35.16 18.45 -20.22
C ARG A 145 36.37 19.23 -20.72
N ALA A 146 36.14 20.13 -21.68
CA ALA A 146 36.90 21.36 -21.96
C ALA A 146 36.15 22.12 -23.08
N SER A 147 36.06 23.45 -23.14
CA SER A 147 36.25 24.51 -22.13
C SER A 147 35.85 25.85 -22.77
N SER A 148 35.73 26.92 -21.95
CA SER A 148 35.82 28.34 -22.36
C SER A 148 34.58 28.94 -23.10
N VAL A 149 34.25 30.25 -23.05
CA VAL A 149 34.59 31.39 -22.14
C VAL A 149 33.65 32.59 -22.48
N THR A 150 33.63 33.66 -21.66
CA THR A 150 32.97 34.99 -21.86
C THR A 150 31.42 35.00 -21.96
N THR A 151 30.60 35.76 -21.19
CA THR A 151 30.50 37.22 -20.89
C THR A 151 29.99 38.04 -22.11
N VAL A 152 29.11 39.06 -22.01
CA VAL A 152 28.50 39.78 -20.85
C VAL A 152 27.28 40.63 -21.32
N GLU A 153 26.49 41.21 -20.39
CA GLU A 153 25.48 42.30 -20.61
C GLU A 153 24.30 42.02 -21.58
N SER A 154 23.35 42.96 -21.81
CA SER A 154 22.44 43.70 -20.89
C SER A 154 21.36 44.43 -21.73
N SER A 155 20.46 45.22 -21.10
CA SER A 155 19.42 46.09 -21.75
C SER A 155 18.38 45.37 -22.64
N SER A 156 17.27 45.98 -23.05
CA SER A 156 16.16 46.70 -22.39
C SER A 156 15.18 47.18 -23.50
N ASP A 157 14.06 47.81 -23.11
CA ASP A 157 13.26 48.75 -23.91
C ASP A 157 12.26 48.23 -24.98
N GLU A 158 10.99 48.26 -24.56
CA GLU A 158 9.80 48.86 -25.22
C GLU A 158 9.82 49.19 -26.75
N PHE A 159 8.75 48.83 -27.49
CA PHE A 159 7.62 49.75 -27.80
C PHE A 159 6.48 49.11 -28.64
N THR A 160 5.26 49.58 -28.36
CA THR A 160 3.94 49.51 -29.06
C THR A 160 3.80 48.96 -30.51
N ASN A 161 2.69 48.25 -30.79
CA ASN A 161 1.51 48.82 -31.53
C ASN A 161 0.36 47.81 -31.77
N ASP A 162 -0.88 48.21 -31.51
CA ASP A 162 -2.12 47.61 -32.05
C ASP A 162 -2.56 48.36 -33.33
N PRO A 163 -3.49 47.82 -34.16
CA PRO A 163 -4.88 48.31 -34.04
C PRO A 163 -6.03 47.33 -34.39
N ILE A 164 -7.02 47.28 -33.49
CA ILE A 164 -8.48 47.45 -33.72
C ILE A 164 -9.18 46.67 -34.86
N ILE A 165 -10.12 45.80 -34.46
CA ILE A 165 -11.56 45.68 -34.87
C ILE A 165 -12.22 44.73 -33.85
N GLY A 166 -13.47 44.88 -33.39
CA GLY A 166 -14.45 45.92 -33.66
C GLY A 166 -15.90 45.39 -33.61
N SER A 167 -16.54 45.54 -32.44
CA SER A 167 -18.00 45.46 -32.10
C SER A 167 -18.54 44.13 -31.52
N GLY A 168 -19.53 44.13 -30.62
CA GLY A 168 -20.21 45.26 -29.93
C GLY A 168 -21.52 44.82 -29.23
N LEU A 169 -22.10 45.67 -28.36
CA LEU A 169 -23.27 45.43 -27.46
C LEU A 169 -22.95 44.44 -26.31
N VAL A 170 -22.90 44.79 -25.01
CA VAL A 170 -23.37 45.94 -24.19
C VAL A 170 -24.89 46.02 -23.95
N ARG A 171 -25.29 45.65 -22.72
CA ARG A 171 -26.02 46.54 -21.80
C ARG A 171 -25.87 46.09 -20.35
N ASP A 172 -25.77 47.08 -19.47
CA ASP A 172 -25.59 46.95 -18.02
C ASP A 172 -26.94 46.89 -17.28
N ASP A 173 -26.92 46.43 -16.02
CA ASP A 173 -27.47 47.17 -14.86
C ASP A 173 -27.10 46.44 -13.53
N ASP A 174 -27.30 47.12 -12.40
CA ASP A 174 -26.51 46.95 -11.16
C ASP A 174 -27.01 45.94 -10.10
N ALA A 175 -26.07 45.61 -9.19
CA ALA A 175 -26.23 45.17 -7.79
C ALA A 175 -26.99 43.86 -7.41
N GLU A 176 -26.28 42.93 -6.73
CA GLU A 176 -26.34 42.79 -5.25
C GLU A 176 -25.26 41.82 -4.69
N ARG A 177 -25.24 41.59 -3.37
CA ARG A 177 -24.19 40.88 -2.61
C ARG A 177 -24.52 39.41 -2.30
N GLU A 178 -23.44 38.62 -2.18
CA GLU A 178 -23.21 37.35 -1.44
C GLU A 178 -24.30 36.66 -0.57
N PRO A 179 -24.16 35.34 -0.23
CA PRO A 179 -23.29 34.30 -0.82
C PRO A 179 -23.94 32.90 -0.99
N LEU A 180 -23.14 32.00 -1.60
CA LEU A 180 -23.37 30.55 -1.76
C LEU A 180 -23.97 29.82 -0.54
N LYS A 181 -25.09 29.11 -0.76
CA LYS A 181 -25.62 28.06 0.13
C LYS A 181 -26.07 26.83 -0.68
N ASN A 182 -26.08 25.67 -0.02
CA ASN A 182 -26.75 24.43 -0.44
C ASN A 182 -26.23 23.68 -1.70
N ILE A 183 -24.98 23.19 -1.67
CA ILE A 183 -24.63 21.94 -2.37
C ILE A 183 -24.04 20.93 -1.36
N SER A 184 -24.92 20.27 -0.60
CA SER A 184 -24.56 19.13 0.26
C SER A 184 -25.80 18.35 0.74
N ASN A 185 -26.64 17.84 -0.18
CA ASN A 185 -27.78 16.99 0.19
C ASN A 185 -28.34 16.07 -0.92
N THR A 186 -27.49 15.54 -1.81
CA THR A 186 -27.94 14.68 -2.94
C THR A 186 -27.13 13.39 -3.15
N VAL A 187 -26.25 13.02 -2.22
CA VAL A 187 -25.43 11.77 -2.32
C VAL A 187 -25.75 10.77 -1.21
N ALA A 188 -26.31 11.21 -0.07
CA ALA A 188 -26.67 10.32 1.04
C ALA A 188 -27.93 9.47 0.78
N SER A 189 -28.76 9.85 -0.20
CA SER A 189 -30.12 9.32 -0.37
C SER A 189 -30.22 8.04 -1.21
N MET A 190 -29.21 7.70 -2.02
CA MET A 190 -29.28 6.60 -3.00
C MET A 190 -28.72 5.25 -2.53
N MET A 191 -28.01 5.19 -1.39
CA MET A 191 -27.38 3.94 -0.90
C MET A 191 -28.14 3.21 0.22
N MET A 192 -29.41 3.54 0.46
CA MET A 192 -30.22 2.99 1.58
C MET A 192 -31.50 2.26 1.13
N ALA A 193 -31.50 1.71 -0.09
CA ALA A 193 -32.70 1.12 -0.71
C ALA A 193 -32.47 -0.25 -1.39
N LYS A 194 -31.72 -1.17 -0.77
CA LYS A 194 -31.63 -2.59 -1.23
C LYS A 194 -31.18 -3.64 -0.18
N SER A 195 -31.67 -3.54 1.06
CA SER A 195 -31.42 -4.57 2.10
C SER A 195 -32.51 -4.66 3.19
N ARG A 196 -33.70 -5.17 2.82
CA ARG A 196 -34.76 -5.52 3.80
C ARG A 196 -35.60 -6.71 3.34
N GLN A 197 -35.29 -7.91 3.83
CA GLN A 197 -36.27 -8.99 4.07
C GLN A 197 -35.63 -10.12 4.89
N SER A 198 -36.39 -10.73 5.80
CA SER A 198 -36.02 -11.84 6.71
C SER A 198 -34.84 -11.54 7.68
N LEU A 199 -34.83 -11.91 8.96
CA LEU A 199 -35.63 -12.87 9.73
C LEU A 199 -36.16 -12.26 11.05
N SER A 200 -37.02 -13.01 11.74
CA SER A 200 -37.75 -12.59 12.94
C SER A 200 -37.17 -13.09 14.27
N ASN A 201 -37.28 -12.25 15.30
CA ASN A 201 -37.37 -12.56 16.74
C ASN A 201 -36.88 -13.92 17.26
N THR A 202 -35.83 -13.87 18.08
CA THR A 202 -35.86 -14.43 19.45
C THR A 202 -34.99 -13.55 20.34
N ALA A 203 -35.38 -13.37 21.61
CA ALA A 203 -34.75 -12.38 22.48
C ALA A 203 -34.28 -13.01 23.80
N LEU A 204 -33.00 -12.85 24.11
CA LEU A 204 -32.38 -12.92 25.43
C LEU A 204 -31.10 -12.09 25.35
N GLY A 205 -30.83 -11.23 26.33
CA GLY A 205 -29.99 -10.04 26.11
C GLY A 205 -28.70 -9.96 26.92
N SER A 206 -27.74 -9.20 26.39
CA SER A 206 -26.63 -8.63 27.16
C SER A 206 -26.15 -7.29 26.54
N THR A 207 -26.53 -6.19 27.21
CA THR A 207 -25.85 -4.87 27.22
C THR A 207 -25.19 -4.39 25.91
N SER A 208 -25.99 -3.90 24.96
CA SER A 208 -25.48 -3.07 23.85
C SER A 208 -25.27 -1.62 24.30
N SER A 209 -24.01 -1.23 24.53
CA SER A 209 -23.66 0.16 24.80
C SER A 209 -24.10 1.08 23.65
N PRO A 210 -24.73 2.25 23.93
CA PRO A 210 -25.27 3.10 22.87
C PRO A 210 -24.15 3.67 22.00
N ILE A 211 -24.28 3.49 20.68
CA ILE A 211 -23.36 4.04 19.69
C ILE A 211 -23.44 5.57 19.73
N LYS A 212 -22.53 6.21 20.46
CA LYS A 212 -22.40 7.68 20.49
C LYS A 212 -22.15 8.17 19.06
N LYS A 213 -23.11 8.90 18.49
CA LYS A 213 -22.95 9.60 17.20
C LYS A 213 -21.66 10.41 17.25
N LYS A 214 -20.80 10.32 16.21
CA LYS A 214 -19.56 11.11 16.15
C LYS A 214 -19.91 12.60 16.29
N LYS A 215 -19.42 13.24 17.37
CA LYS A 215 -19.57 14.69 17.58
C LYS A 215 -18.81 15.38 16.44
N LYS A 216 -19.54 16.01 15.52
CA LYS A 216 -18.93 16.71 14.38
C LYS A 216 -18.13 17.89 14.93
N ILE A 217 -16.91 18.08 14.45
CA ILE A 217 -16.13 19.28 14.77
C ILE A 217 -16.87 20.47 14.15
N ASN A 218 -17.55 21.24 14.99
CA ASN A 218 -18.23 22.46 14.60
C ASN A 218 -17.21 23.59 14.62
N LEU A 219 -16.97 24.25 13.49
CA LEU A 219 -16.17 25.47 13.46
C LEU A 219 -16.89 26.57 14.23
N ILE A 220 -16.29 27.03 15.33
CA ILE A 220 -16.80 28.17 16.09
C ILE A 220 -16.37 29.45 15.38
N ASP A 221 -17.34 30.34 15.14
CA ASP A 221 -17.07 31.73 14.78
C ASP A 221 -16.62 32.50 16.03
N PHE A 222 -15.30 32.54 16.24
CA PHE A 222 -14.71 33.35 17.31
C PHE A 222 -14.77 34.85 17.01
N GLU A 223 -14.87 35.28 15.75
CA GLU A 223 -15.01 36.70 15.41
C GLU A 223 -16.37 37.25 15.86
N LYS A 224 -17.43 36.43 15.82
CA LYS A 224 -18.71 36.76 16.47
C LYS A 224 -18.59 36.88 18.00
N LYS A 225 -17.73 36.09 18.66
CA LYS A 225 -17.43 36.24 20.09
C LYS A 225 -16.52 37.44 20.42
N ARG A 226 -15.76 37.95 19.43
CA ARG A 226 -14.81 39.07 19.57
C ARG A 226 -15.40 40.45 19.31
N ARG A 227 -16.67 40.53 18.90
CA ARG A 227 -17.36 41.83 18.79
C ARG A 227 -17.29 42.55 20.14
N GLU A 228 -16.93 43.82 20.12
CA GLU A 228 -16.74 44.68 21.30
C GLU A 228 -15.55 44.32 22.22
N THR A 229 -14.68 43.37 21.85
CA THR A 229 -13.44 43.06 22.60
C THR A 229 -12.31 44.07 22.35
N ARG A 230 -11.32 44.13 23.25
CA ARG A 230 -10.27 45.15 23.23
C ARG A 230 -9.08 44.68 22.38
N VAL A 231 -8.36 45.65 21.79
CA VAL A 231 -7.10 45.41 21.07
C VAL A 231 -5.94 45.92 21.91
N LEU A 232 -5.06 44.99 22.31
CA LEU A 232 -3.80 45.26 23.01
C LEU A 232 -2.69 45.26 21.95
N ASN A 233 -2.14 46.43 21.65
CA ASN A 233 -1.05 46.57 20.69
C ASN A 233 0.26 46.20 21.37
N VAL A 234 1.03 45.29 20.78
CA VAL A 234 2.37 44.93 21.28
C VAL A 234 3.41 45.34 20.24
N ILE A 235 4.35 46.18 20.63
CA ILE A 235 5.44 46.66 19.76
C ILE A 235 6.73 45.94 20.18
N PRO A 236 7.53 45.39 19.25
CA PRO A 236 8.78 44.72 19.59
C PRO A 236 9.82 45.75 20.04
N GLN A 237 10.66 45.39 21.01
CA GLN A 237 11.71 46.30 21.51
C GLN A 237 12.86 46.37 20.50
N THR A 238 12.93 47.47 19.76
CA THR A 238 14.14 47.86 19.03
C THR A 238 15.23 48.30 20.01
N PRO A 239 16.51 47.96 19.79
CA PRO A 239 17.61 48.26 20.73
C PRO A 239 18.00 49.76 20.80
N THR A 240 17.21 50.67 20.23
CA THR A 240 17.58 52.08 20.01
C THR A 240 16.51 53.12 20.36
N THR A 241 15.30 52.75 20.81
CA THR A 241 14.21 53.73 21.10
C THR A 241 13.71 53.66 22.54
N CYS A 242 14.54 54.12 23.48
CA CYS A 242 14.08 54.54 24.81
C CYS A 242 13.40 55.91 24.73
N THR A 243 12.10 55.95 24.43
CA THR A 243 11.27 57.17 24.56
C THR A 243 9.96 56.89 25.26
N ARG A 244 9.57 57.85 26.12
CA ARG A 244 8.41 57.83 27.01
C ARG A 244 7.05 57.87 26.28
N ASP A 245 6.03 57.38 26.98
CA ASP A 245 4.67 57.93 27.03
C ASP A 245 4.00 58.34 25.71
N GLN A 246 3.58 57.35 24.90
CA GLN A 246 2.53 57.56 23.90
C GLN A 246 1.13 57.26 24.46
N GLN A 247 0.74 57.96 25.53
CA GLN A 247 -0.67 58.11 25.92
C GLN A 247 -1.36 59.17 25.05
N SER A 248 -1.52 58.89 23.76
CA SER A 248 -2.48 59.56 22.89
C SER A 248 -2.87 58.64 21.73
N ILE A 249 -4.06 58.82 21.17
CA ILE A 249 -4.65 57.95 20.13
C ILE A 249 -5.03 56.53 20.65
N GLY A 250 -5.85 56.48 21.70
CA GLY A 250 -6.91 55.46 21.88
C GLY A 250 -6.56 53.98 22.12
N GLY A 251 -5.29 53.56 22.04
CA GLY A 251 -4.89 52.16 22.19
C GLY A 251 -4.20 51.83 23.53
N LEU A 252 -4.34 50.59 23.98
CA LEU A 252 -3.43 50.01 24.99
C LEU A 252 -2.17 49.50 24.28
N TYR A 253 -0.99 49.95 24.72
CA TYR A 253 0.30 49.61 24.12
C TYR A 253 1.22 48.90 25.12
N PHE A 254 1.91 47.85 24.65
CA PHE A 254 2.78 46.98 25.46
C PHE A 254 4.13 46.75 24.79
N SER A 255 5.18 46.66 25.60
CA SER A 255 6.56 46.39 25.17
C SER A 255 6.98 44.91 25.25
N SER A 256 6.07 44.01 25.63
CA SER A 256 6.29 42.55 25.62
C SER A 256 4.95 41.79 25.56
N ILE A 257 4.97 40.58 25.00
CA ILE A 257 3.77 39.74 24.86
C ILE A 257 3.26 39.27 26.23
N GLU A 258 4.15 38.96 27.18
CA GLU A 258 3.78 38.57 28.56
C GLU A 258 3.19 39.74 29.36
N SER A 259 3.50 40.98 28.96
CA SER A 259 2.94 42.16 29.60
C SER A 259 1.52 42.42 29.10
N ALA A 260 1.27 42.22 27.79
CA ALA A 260 -0.08 42.22 27.25
C ALA A 260 -0.92 41.04 27.79
N LEU A 261 -0.38 39.82 27.86
CA LEU A 261 -1.08 38.64 28.38
C LEU A 261 -1.49 38.77 29.86
N ARG A 262 -0.80 39.59 30.66
CA ARG A 262 -1.16 39.84 32.07
C ARG A 262 -2.35 40.79 32.24
N GLU A 263 -2.54 41.74 31.32
CA GLU A 263 -3.67 42.69 31.31
C GLU A 263 -4.85 42.22 30.45
N ALA A 264 -4.64 41.16 29.65
CA ALA A 264 -5.63 40.62 28.73
C ALA A 264 -6.84 40.03 29.47
N GLN A 265 -8.04 40.37 28.99
CA GLN A 265 -9.30 39.81 29.45
C GLN A 265 -9.83 38.77 28.45
N PRO A 266 -10.81 37.93 28.82
CA PRO A 266 -11.35 36.91 27.93
C PRO A 266 -11.79 37.48 26.57
N PHE A 267 -11.39 36.81 25.49
CA PHE A 267 -11.63 37.16 24.08
C PHE A 267 -10.89 38.41 23.54
N ASP A 268 -10.04 39.09 24.32
CA ASP A 268 -9.21 40.20 23.82
C ASP A 268 -8.26 39.78 22.66
N THR A 269 -7.91 40.76 21.82
CA THR A 269 -6.95 40.59 20.70
C THR A 269 -5.61 41.22 21.03
N LEU A 270 -4.54 40.42 21.05
CA LEU A 270 -3.15 40.88 21.13
C LEU A 270 -2.62 41.06 19.71
N LEU A 271 -2.51 42.31 19.28
CA LEU A 271 -2.05 42.68 17.94
C LEU A 271 -0.55 42.99 17.97
N LEU A 272 0.24 42.08 17.41
CA LEU A 272 1.69 42.18 17.31
C LEU A 272 2.08 42.95 16.04
N HIS A 273 2.85 44.02 16.19
CA HIS A 273 3.37 44.84 15.10
C HIS A 273 4.61 44.22 14.44
N GLU A 274 5.03 44.71 13.27
CA GLU A 274 6.13 44.12 12.50
C GLU A 274 7.46 44.09 13.29
N GLY A 275 8.19 42.98 13.22
CA GLY A 275 9.48 42.81 13.85
C GLY A 275 9.69 41.46 14.55
N ILE A 276 10.75 41.39 15.36
CA ILE A 276 11.22 40.16 16.00
C ILE A 276 10.99 40.22 17.51
N TYR A 277 10.33 39.20 18.03
CA TYR A 277 10.03 39.01 19.45
C TYR A 277 10.85 37.82 19.97
N HIS A 278 11.93 38.11 20.70
CA HIS A 278 12.79 37.07 21.29
C HIS A 278 12.14 36.46 22.53
N VAL A 279 11.74 35.20 22.41
CA VAL A 279 11.07 34.42 23.46
C VAL A 279 12.11 33.66 24.27
N GLN A 280 12.52 34.24 25.40
CA GLN A 280 13.52 33.66 26.32
C GLN A 280 12.98 32.52 27.20
N ARG A 281 11.66 32.38 27.29
CA ARG A 281 10.93 31.34 28.05
C ARG A 281 9.54 31.16 27.47
N THR A 282 8.96 29.97 27.62
CA THR A 282 7.63 29.63 27.09
C THR A 282 6.58 30.71 27.38
N LEU A 283 5.88 31.16 26.33
CA LEU A 283 4.71 32.02 26.46
C LEU A 283 3.48 31.16 26.74
N ASN A 284 3.04 31.14 27.99
CA ASN A 284 1.84 30.40 28.41
C ASN A 284 0.59 31.24 28.11
N ILE A 285 -0.21 30.82 27.13
CA ILE A 285 -1.48 31.47 26.78
C ILE A 285 -2.58 30.81 27.64
N ASN A 286 -2.85 31.43 28.79
CA ASN A 286 -3.73 30.91 29.85
C ASN A 286 -5.08 31.65 30.00
N VAL A 287 -5.31 32.73 29.24
CA VAL A 287 -6.58 33.48 29.22
C VAL A 287 -7.50 32.95 28.11
N GLU A 288 -8.82 32.85 28.36
CA GLU A 288 -9.75 32.33 27.36
C GLU A 288 -9.89 33.23 26.13
N GLY A 289 -10.04 32.63 24.94
CA GLY A 289 -10.59 33.34 23.78
C GLY A 289 -9.60 34.23 23.03
N ILE A 290 -8.42 34.44 23.62
CA ILE A 290 -7.38 35.35 23.14
C ILE A 290 -7.07 35.12 21.67
N HIS A 291 -6.96 36.23 20.93
CA HIS A 291 -6.40 36.23 19.58
C HIS A 291 -4.98 36.80 19.61
N LEU A 292 -3.96 35.94 19.50
CA LEU A 292 -2.59 36.39 19.23
C LEU A 292 -2.43 36.55 17.71
N LYS A 293 -2.34 37.80 17.24
CA LYS A 293 -2.44 38.15 15.82
C LYS A 293 -1.27 39.02 15.38
N GLY A 294 -0.57 38.64 14.31
CA GLY A 294 0.34 39.56 13.62
C GLY A 294 -0.40 40.56 12.73
N VAL A 295 0.11 41.78 12.61
CA VAL A 295 -0.37 42.75 11.60
C VAL A 295 -0.09 42.29 10.17
N SER A 296 0.97 41.51 9.97
CA SER A 296 1.46 41.02 8.69
C SER A 296 2.27 39.73 8.87
N ASP A 297 2.77 39.18 7.77
CA ASP A 297 3.74 38.09 7.71
C ASP A 297 5.17 38.47 8.13
N LYS A 298 5.41 39.70 8.62
CA LYS A 298 6.72 40.14 9.16
C LYS A 298 6.83 40.07 10.69
N VAL A 299 5.96 39.30 11.34
CA VAL A 299 5.91 39.13 12.80
C VAL A 299 6.56 37.81 13.18
N HIS A 300 7.78 37.86 13.74
CA HIS A 300 8.57 36.67 14.09
C HIS A 300 8.66 36.47 15.60
N LEU A 301 8.21 35.32 16.10
CA LEU A 301 8.39 34.86 17.48
C LEU A 301 9.53 33.85 17.50
N VAL A 302 10.66 34.22 18.11
CA VAL A 302 11.91 33.46 18.04
C VAL A 302 12.26 32.89 19.41
N GLY A 303 12.10 31.58 19.58
CA GLY A 303 12.45 30.85 20.80
C GLY A 303 13.98 30.75 20.98
N MET A 304 14.48 31.38 22.04
CA MET A 304 15.93 31.44 22.36
C MET A 304 16.40 30.29 23.27
N CYS A 305 15.51 29.38 23.65
CA CYS A 305 15.79 28.26 24.56
C CYS A 305 15.12 26.97 24.07
N PRO A 306 15.62 25.78 24.46
CA PRO A 306 15.09 24.48 24.02
C PRO A 306 13.81 24.08 24.79
N SER A 307 12.87 25.02 24.90
CA SER A 307 11.54 24.86 25.48
C SER A 307 10.47 25.20 24.43
N ASN A 308 9.21 24.96 24.77
CA ASN A 308 8.11 25.39 23.91
C ASN A 308 8.17 26.91 23.68
N VAL A 309 7.82 27.40 22.48
CA VAL A 309 7.71 28.85 22.25
C VAL A 309 6.36 29.34 22.77
N LEU A 310 5.27 28.67 22.39
CA LEU A 310 3.93 28.86 22.94
C LEU A 310 3.47 27.60 23.69
N SER A 311 2.93 27.75 24.91
CA SER A 311 2.12 26.73 25.60
C SER A 311 0.67 27.15 25.63
N ILE A 312 -0.23 26.25 25.27
CA ILE A 312 -1.68 26.49 25.21
C ILE A 312 -2.37 25.46 26.09
N GLU A 313 -2.79 25.91 27.26
CA GLU A 313 -3.49 25.13 28.27
C GLU A 313 -4.99 25.50 28.33
N HIS A 314 -5.38 26.66 27.79
CA HIS A 314 -6.74 27.17 27.86
C HIS A 314 -7.57 26.97 26.57
N LYS A 315 -8.90 27.12 26.74
CA LYS A 315 -9.94 27.01 25.72
C LYS A 315 -9.98 28.24 24.79
N SER A 316 -10.59 28.07 23.62
CA SER A 316 -11.06 29.14 22.71
C SER A 316 -9.98 30.04 22.04
N ILE A 317 -8.69 29.71 22.16
CA ILE A 317 -7.58 30.55 21.68
C ILE A 317 -7.47 30.56 20.14
N THR A 318 -7.07 31.69 19.56
CA THR A 318 -6.70 31.82 18.14
C THR A 318 -5.29 32.42 17.99
N ILE A 319 -4.52 31.87 17.07
CA ILE A 319 -3.21 32.37 16.65
C ILE A 319 -3.25 32.56 15.14
N SER A 320 -2.89 33.74 14.63
CA SER A 320 -2.77 33.92 13.17
C SER A 320 -1.78 34.99 12.70
N HIS A 321 -1.28 34.80 11.48
CA HIS A 321 -0.32 35.69 10.81
C HIS A 321 0.99 35.84 11.62
N LEU A 322 1.53 34.72 12.12
CA LEU A 322 2.79 34.68 12.85
C LEU A 322 3.79 33.74 12.17
N ASN A 323 5.04 34.16 12.14
CA ASN A 323 6.20 33.30 11.91
C ASN A 323 6.73 32.87 13.28
N ILE A 324 6.93 31.57 13.51
CA ILE A 324 7.37 31.03 14.79
C ILE A 324 8.54 30.08 14.54
N SER A 325 9.66 30.31 15.20
CA SER A 325 10.86 29.47 15.05
C SER A 325 11.66 29.38 16.34
N HIS A 326 12.60 28.43 16.40
CA HIS A 326 13.71 28.50 17.36
C HIS A 326 14.93 29.13 16.68
N ASP A 327 15.68 29.95 17.40
CA ASP A 327 17.05 30.34 17.06
C ASP A 327 17.90 30.15 18.32
N ILE A 328 18.51 28.98 18.42
CA ILE A 328 19.39 28.63 19.53
C ILE A 328 20.80 28.61 18.98
N GLN A 329 21.54 29.68 19.27
CA GLN A 329 22.98 29.70 19.03
C GLN A 329 23.64 28.51 19.73
N PRO A 330 24.50 27.74 19.06
CA PRO A 330 25.21 26.64 19.71
C PRO A 330 26.13 27.22 20.79
N CYS A 331 25.82 26.94 22.06
CA CYS A 331 26.55 27.51 23.20
C CYS A 331 28.05 27.19 23.11
N THR A 332 28.87 28.19 22.78
CA THR A 332 30.33 28.08 22.67
C THR A 332 31.03 28.00 24.02
N SER A 333 30.30 28.20 25.12
CA SER A 333 30.77 27.99 26.49
C SER A 333 30.91 26.49 26.80
N THR A 334 32.12 26.06 27.15
CA THR A 334 32.43 24.70 27.63
C THR A 334 31.90 24.46 29.05
N SER A 335 30.58 24.48 29.21
CA SER A 335 29.86 23.99 30.38
C SER A 335 29.18 22.68 30.01
N THR A 336 29.57 21.59 30.69
CA THR A 336 28.97 20.24 30.69
C THR A 336 27.78 20.05 29.73
N ALA A 337 27.96 19.25 28.69
CA ALA A 337 26.86 18.82 27.82
C ALA A 337 25.71 18.31 28.69
N VAL A 338 24.61 19.05 28.72
CA VAL A 338 23.40 18.63 29.44
C VAL A 338 22.85 17.46 28.65
N SER A 339 23.16 16.25 29.11
CA SER A 339 22.47 15.05 28.65
C SER A 339 20.99 15.30 28.79
N SER A 340 20.26 15.36 27.67
CA SER A 340 18.85 15.71 27.62
C SER A 340 17.95 14.56 28.10
N SER A 341 18.27 14.03 29.28
CA SER A 341 17.48 13.10 30.09
C SER A 341 16.32 13.85 30.74
N SER A 342 15.49 14.47 29.91
CA SER A 342 14.23 15.14 30.24
C SER A 342 13.22 14.73 29.17
N GLY A 343 12.17 14.01 29.55
CA GLY A 343 11.15 13.46 28.64
C GLY A 343 10.17 14.50 28.07
N THR A 344 10.59 15.75 27.94
CA THR A 344 9.78 16.90 27.53
C THR A 344 9.75 17.02 26.00
N ASN A 345 8.72 16.45 25.36
CA ASN A 345 8.49 16.62 23.91
C ASN A 345 8.30 18.11 23.61
N CYS A 346 9.29 18.74 22.96
CA CYS A 346 9.32 20.18 22.74
C CYS A 346 8.62 20.56 21.42
N ALA A 347 7.96 21.72 21.36
CA ALA A 347 7.27 22.18 20.16
C ALA A 347 7.27 23.71 20.01
N LEU A 348 7.20 24.24 18.78
CA LEU A 348 6.95 25.68 18.58
C LEU A 348 5.60 26.09 19.19
N ILE A 349 4.57 25.26 18.96
CA ILE A 349 3.30 25.35 19.69
C ILE A 349 3.00 24.01 20.36
N SER A 350 2.89 24.03 21.69
CA SER A 350 2.37 22.91 22.47
C SER A 350 0.94 23.20 22.92
N ILE A 351 0.03 22.27 22.63
CA ILE A 351 -1.35 22.26 23.11
C ILE A 351 -1.52 21.02 23.98
N ASP A 352 -1.81 21.19 25.27
CA ASP A 352 -2.17 20.08 26.16
C ASP A 352 -3.32 20.47 27.08
N THR A 353 -4.40 19.70 27.02
CA THR A 353 -5.58 19.90 27.87
C THR A 353 -5.93 18.57 28.52
N GLN A 354 -5.49 18.35 29.77
CA GLN A 354 -5.42 16.99 30.31
C GLN A 354 -6.77 16.40 30.75
N SER A 355 -7.71 17.19 31.25
CA SER A 355 -9.01 16.70 31.70
C SER A 355 -10.10 17.78 31.72
N TYR A 356 -11.26 17.48 31.09
CA TYR A 356 -12.48 18.28 31.26
C TYR A 356 -13.73 17.39 31.28
N LEU A 357 -14.52 17.53 32.34
CA LEU A 357 -15.87 16.99 32.49
C LEU A 357 -16.88 18.04 32.03
N GLY A 358 -17.11 18.14 30.71
CA GLY A 358 -18.06 19.10 30.14
C GLY A 358 -18.36 18.83 28.67
N ASP A 359 -19.53 19.25 28.20
CA ASP A 359 -19.99 19.05 26.82
C ASP A 359 -19.69 20.24 25.89
N GLU A 360 -19.01 21.27 26.42
CA GLU A 360 -18.52 22.43 25.69
C GLU A 360 -17.64 22.03 24.49
N ILE A 361 -17.62 22.90 23.46
CA ILE A 361 -16.82 22.67 22.25
C ILE A 361 -15.53 23.48 22.41
N PHE A 362 -14.43 22.80 22.67
CA PHE A 362 -13.10 23.40 22.71
C PHE A 362 -12.56 23.48 21.29
N GLN A 363 -12.00 24.63 20.94
CA GLN A 363 -11.37 24.78 19.63
C GLN A 363 -10.24 25.79 19.73
N ILE A 364 -9.04 25.36 19.36
CA ILE A 364 -7.85 26.21 19.24
C ILE A 364 -7.60 26.40 17.76
N HIS A 365 -7.55 27.64 17.27
CA HIS A 365 -7.35 27.95 15.85
C HIS A 365 -5.93 28.43 15.61
N ILE A 366 -5.14 27.72 14.81
CA ILE A 366 -3.85 28.18 14.27
C ILE A 366 -4.07 28.40 12.78
N LYS A 367 -3.93 29.64 12.29
CA LYS A 367 -4.34 30.03 10.94
C LYS A 367 -3.30 30.92 10.26
N LYS A 368 -2.89 30.61 9.03
CA LYS A 368 -1.95 31.46 8.26
C LYS A 368 -0.67 31.77 9.04
N CYS A 369 -0.04 30.74 9.60
CA CYS A 369 1.23 30.85 10.31
C CYS A 369 2.33 30.07 9.59
N GLN A 370 3.58 30.51 9.73
CA GLN A 370 4.77 29.75 9.35
C GLN A 370 5.43 29.21 10.62
N LEU A 371 5.73 27.92 10.66
CA LEU A 371 6.34 27.26 11.81
C LEU A 371 7.58 26.49 11.34
N TYR A 372 8.78 26.96 11.70
CA TYR A 372 10.02 26.45 11.13
C TYR A 372 11.21 26.39 12.09
N ASN A 373 12.25 25.62 11.72
CA ASN A 373 13.49 25.44 12.47
C ASN A 373 13.28 25.07 13.96
N SER A 374 12.29 24.22 14.26
CA SER A 374 12.02 23.83 15.65
C SER A 374 13.07 22.87 16.20
N VAL A 375 13.42 23.00 17.49
CA VAL A 375 14.36 22.06 18.17
C VAL A 375 13.86 20.62 18.20
N GLU A 376 12.54 20.44 18.12
CA GLU A 376 11.88 19.14 18.05
C GLU A 376 10.64 19.21 17.15
N HIS A 377 9.46 19.48 17.69
CA HIS A 377 8.20 19.43 16.94
C HIS A 377 7.77 20.81 16.43
N GLY A 378 7.03 20.85 15.31
CA GLY A 378 6.34 22.06 14.91
C GLY A 378 5.16 22.34 15.83
N ILE A 379 4.16 21.46 15.79
CA ILE A 379 2.96 21.53 16.64
C ILE A 379 2.77 20.20 17.39
N LEU A 380 2.63 20.27 18.71
CA LEU A 380 2.23 19.15 19.58
C LEU A 380 0.79 19.36 20.05
N VAL A 381 -0.06 18.33 19.92
CA VAL A 381 -1.46 18.35 20.37
C VAL A 381 -1.74 17.10 21.22
N SER A 382 -2.07 17.31 22.50
CA SER A 382 -2.15 16.27 23.53
C SER A 382 -3.48 16.32 24.33
N GLY A 383 -3.61 15.41 25.30
CA GLY A 383 -4.75 15.33 26.21
C GLY A 383 -6.05 15.00 25.48
N VAL A 384 -7.06 15.87 25.65
CA VAL A 384 -8.33 15.84 24.93
C VAL A 384 -8.52 17.01 23.95
N ALA A 385 -7.44 17.69 23.57
CA ALA A 385 -7.52 18.96 22.82
C ALA A 385 -8.12 18.80 21.41
N GLU A 386 -8.86 19.81 20.97
CA GLU A 386 -9.44 19.93 19.63
C GLU A 386 -8.81 21.12 18.88
N ALA A 387 -7.78 20.83 18.07
CA ALA A 387 -6.97 21.84 17.38
C ALA A 387 -7.33 21.96 15.88
N VAL A 388 -7.51 23.18 15.38
CA VAL A 388 -7.83 23.51 13.99
C VAL A 388 -6.64 24.26 13.40
N ILE A 389 -5.90 23.61 12.51
CA ILE A 389 -4.65 24.08 11.90
C ILE A 389 -4.92 24.29 10.41
N ILE A 390 -5.00 25.54 9.95
CA ILE A 390 -5.51 25.89 8.62
C ILE A 390 -4.62 26.91 7.88
N ASP A 391 -4.37 26.66 6.60
CA ASP A 391 -3.59 27.54 5.69
C ASP A 391 -2.18 27.87 6.24
N CYS A 392 -1.55 26.96 7.00
CA CYS A 392 -0.22 27.14 7.61
C CYS A 392 0.89 26.40 6.84
N SER A 393 2.13 26.85 7.04
CA SER A 393 3.34 26.17 6.58
C SER A 393 4.13 25.61 7.77
N ILE A 394 4.50 24.32 7.75
CA ILE A 394 5.21 23.64 8.85
C ILE A 394 6.41 22.86 8.30
N HIS A 395 7.62 23.40 8.46
CA HIS A 395 8.81 22.90 7.77
C HIS A 395 10.10 22.95 8.58
N HIS A 396 11.14 22.23 8.15
CA HIS A 396 12.48 22.26 8.77
C HIS A 396 12.51 21.91 10.28
N CYS A 397 11.48 21.24 10.81
CA CYS A 397 11.43 20.80 12.21
C CYS A 397 12.42 19.66 12.46
N LYS A 398 13.14 19.67 13.59
CA LYS A 398 14.15 18.62 13.94
C LYS A 398 13.56 17.27 14.34
N LYS A 399 12.24 17.20 14.56
CA LYS A 399 11.44 15.99 14.63
C LYS A 399 10.22 16.10 13.71
N ILE A 400 9.03 15.89 14.26
CA ILE A 400 7.77 15.69 13.53
C ILE A 400 7.10 17.05 13.33
N GLY A 401 6.61 17.35 12.13
CA GLY A 401 5.92 18.60 11.82
C GLY A 401 4.70 18.83 12.71
N ILE A 402 3.72 17.91 12.67
CA ILE A 402 2.56 17.92 13.56
C ILE A 402 2.42 16.57 14.29
N LEU A 403 2.37 16.58 15.62
CA LEU A 403 2.24 15.39 16.47
C LEU A 403 0.94 15.44 17.30
N TYR A 404 0.02 14.52 17.01
CA TYR A 404 -1.17 14.27 17.83
C TYR A 404 -0.96 13.07 18.75
N THR A 405 -1.32 13.18 20.03
CA THR A 405 -1.17 12.13 21.05
C THR A 405 -2.46 11.88 21.85
N ASN A 406 -2.41 10.93 22.80
CA ASN A 406 -3.43 10.73 23.82
C ASN A 406 -4.86 10.53 23.26
N ASN A 407 -5.79 11.47 23.45
CA ASN A 407 -7.14 11.43 22.85
C ASN A 407 -7.39 12.65 21.95
N ALA A 408 -6.33 13.34 21.51
CA ALA A 408 -6.41 14.60 20.79
C ALA A 408 -7.09 14.45 19.42
N ARG A 409 -7.70 15.54 18.99
CA ARG A 409 -8.56 15.64 17.80
C ARG A 409 -8.33 16.98 17.12
N GLY A 410 -8.91 17.15 15.94
CA GLY A 410 -8.74 18.40 15.21
C GLY A 410 -9.12 18.35 13.75
N LEU A 411 -8.83 19.46 13.08
CA LEU A 411 -8.88 19.61 11.63
C LEU A 411 -7.55 20.22 11.18
N VAL A 412 -6.75 19.43 10.46
CA VAL A 412 -5.57 19.90 9.74
C VAL A 412 -6.00 20.10 8.29
N GLN A 413 -6.10 21.34 7.80
CA GLN A 413 -6.60 21.63 6.45
C GLN A 413 -5.77 22.65 5.66
N ASN A 414 -5.58 22.43 4.35
CA ASN A 414 -4.90 23.37 3.43
C ASN A 414 -3.44 23.71 3.82
N ASN A 415 -2.76 22.89 4.63
CA ASN A 415 -1.41 23.18 5.08
C ASN A 415 -0.35 22.60 4.14
N GLU A 416 0.80 23.27 4.03
CA GLU A 416 2.01 22.70 3.45
C GLU A 416 2.95 22.23 4.58
N ILE A 417 3.40 20.98 4.50
CA ILE A 417 4.16 20.31 5.57
C ILE A 417 5.34 19.59 4.92
N PHE A 418 6.54 20.17 5.00
CA PHE A 418 7.68 19.74 4.18
C PHE A 418 9.05 19.83 4.84
N GLU A 419 10.02 19.05 4.34
CA GLU A 419 11.44 19.11 4.75
C GLU A 419 11.67 19.02 6.28
N ASN A 420 10.79 18.32 6.98
CA ASN A 420 10.93 18.00 8.40
C ASN A 420 11.84 16.76 8.56
N ASP A 421 12.63 16.72 9.64
CA ASP A 421 13.66 15.68 9.84
C ASP A 421 13.05 14.31 10.21
N TYR A 422 11.86 14.28 10.83
CA TYR A 422 11.04 13.07 11.00
C TYR A 422 9.77 13.17 10.13
N GLU A 423 8.63 12.61 10.56
CA GLU A 423 7.42 12.58 9.75
C GLU A 423 6.72 13.94 9.64
N GLY A 424 6.02 14.18 8.53
CA GLY A 424 5.20 15.38 8.36
C GLY A 424 4.07 15.46 9.41
N ILE A 425 3.31 14.36 9.56
CA ILE A 425 2.31 14.22 10.63
C ILE A 425 2.41 12.86 11.31
N THR A 426 2.33 12.81 12.65
CA THR A 426 2.22 11.57 13.42
C THR A 426 1.01 11.53 14.34
N PHE A 427 0.38 10.36 14.42
CA PHE A 427 -0.75 10.06 15.29
C PHE A 427 -0.39 8.96 16.29
N ARG A 428 -0.55 9.27 17.59
CA ARG A 428 -0.26 8.39 18.74
C ARG A 428 -1.47 8.33 19.68
N GLY A 429 -1.49 7.35 20.58
CA GLY A 429 -2.65 7.04 21.40
C GLY A 429 -3.95 6.88 20.60
N ARG A 430 -5.09 7.16 21.23
CA ARG A 430 -6.45 7.14 20.65
C ARG A 430 -6.81 8.43 19.88
N SER A 431 -5.83 9.13 19.30
CA SER A 431 -6.06 10.37 18.57
C SER A 431 -6.98 10.17 17.35
N HIS A 432 -7.90 11.12 17.12
CA HIS A 432 -8.93 11.05 16.07
C HIS A 432 -9.10 12.40 15.31
N PRO A 433 -8.04 13.04 14.78
CA PRO A 433 -8.18 14.25 13.97
C PRO A 433 -8.61 13.94 12.53
N THR A 434 -9.10 14.96 11.83
CA THR A 434 -9.32 14.98 10.38
C THR A 434 -8.18 15.72 9.69
N VAL A 435 -7.67 15.18 8.60
CA VAL A 435 -6.57 15.72 7.79
C VAL A 435 -7.11 15.86 6.37
N LYS A 436 -7.30 17.09 5.88
CA LYS A 436 -7.92 17.36 4.57
C LYS A 436 -7.14 18.34 3.70
N ASN A 437 -6.99 18.09 2.39
CA ASN A 437 -6.40 19.04 1.44
C ASN A 437 -4.99 19.56 1.80
N ASN A 438 -4.18 18.79 2.53
CA ASN A 438 -2.81 19.17 2.88
C ASN A 438 -1.82 18.60 1.87
N ARG A 439 -0.66 19.25 1.77
CA ARG A 439 0.49 18.81 0.97
C ARG A 439 1.60 18.37 1.93
N ILE A 440 1.92 17.08 1.95
CA ILE A 440 2.84 16.48 2.94
C ILE A 440 4.02 15.85 2.21
N CYS A 441 5.10 16.61 2.03
CA CYS A 441 6.09 16.29 1.00
C CYS A 441 7.56 16.55 1.35
N ASN A 442 8.46 15.91 0.60
CA ASN A 442 9.91 16.10 0.68
C ASN A 442 10.53 15.93 2.09
N GLY A 443 9.81 15.34 3.05
CA GLY A 443 10.29 15.09 4.41
C GLY A 443 11.41 14.05 4.45
N HIS A 444 12.22 14.09 5.51
CA HIS A 444 13.37 13.21 5.67
C HIS A 444 13.04 11.83 6.27
N SER A 445 11.86 11.69 6.88
CA SER A 445 11.25 10.39 7.15
C SER A 445 10.07 10.13 6.19
N GLY A 446 8.98 9.52 6.68
CA GLY A 446 7.74 9.28 5.92
C GLY A 446 6.80 10.48 5.95
N GLY A 447 5.76 10.47 5.10
CA GLY A 447 4.76 11.54 5.09
C GLY A 447 3.90 11.54 6.36
N VAL A 448 3.26 10.40 6.63
CA VAL A 448 2.36 10.21 7.78
C VAL A 448 2.62 8.90 8.52
N TYR A 449 2.66 8.92 9.86
CA TYR A 449 2.79 7.72 10.69
C TYR A 449 1.67 7.60 11.73
N MET A 450 1.05 6.41 11.82
CA MET A 450 -0.06 6.09 12.72
C MET A 450 0.31 4.91 13.62
N ARG A 451 0.23 5.08 14.94
CA ARG A 451 0.55 4.04 15.94
C ARG A 451 -0.39 4.10 17.15
N GLU A 452 -0.27 3.10 18.03
CA GLU A 452 -0.84 3.08 19.38
C GLU A 452 -2.38 3.16 19.46
N ASN A 453 -3.09 2.52 18.52
CA ASN A 453 -4.55 2.59 18.38
C ASN A 453 -5.06 3.99 17.96
N SER A 454 -4.34 4.68 17.07
CA SER A 454 -4.80 5.94 16.49
C SER A 454 -5.88 5.72 15.42
N HIS A 455 -6.77 6.69 15.21
CA HIS A 455 -7.96 6.58 14.35
C HIS A 455 -8.20 7.82 13.44
N PRO A 456 -7.17 8.44 12.80
CA PRO A 456 -7.37 9.65 12.01
C PRO A 456 -8.20 9.42 10.73
N TYR A 457 -8.80 10.50 10.21
CA TYR A 457 -9.46 10.52 8.91
C TYR A 457 -8.65 11.36 7.92
N LEU A 458 -8.06 10.74 6.89
CA LEU A 458 -7.27 11.41 5.84
C LEU A 458 -8.09 11.49 4.55
N PHE A 459 -8.36 12.70 4.07
CA PHE A 459 -9.23 12.95 2.93
C PHE A 459 -8.66 13.97 1.95
N GLU A 460 -8.59 13.65 0.64
CA GLU A 460 -8.23 14.62 -0.41
C GLU A 460 -6.84 15.29 -0.20
N ASN A 461 -5.86 14.61 0.42
CA ASN A 461 -4.48 15.12 0.61
C ASN A 461 -3.52 14.64 -0.50
N GLU A 462 -2.42 15.38 -0.69
CA GLU A 462 -1.30 15.04 -1.57
C GLU A 462 -0.07 14.69 -0.70
N ILE A 463 0.47 13.47 -0.82
CA ILE A 463 1.57 12.97 0.02
C ILE A 463 2.68 12.42 -0.88
N PHE A 464 3.79 13.15 -1.00
CA PHE A 464 4.77 12.84 -2.06
C PHE A 464 6.23 13.17 -1.79
N GLY A 465 7.14 12.52 -2.52
CA GLY A 465 8.58 12.87 -2.53
C GLY A 465 9.38 12.59 -1.25
N ASN A 466 8.70 12.18 -0.17
CA ASN A 466 9.29 11.87 1.14
C ASN A 466 10.39 10.79 1.03
N LYS A 467 11.46 10.93 1.84
CA LYS A 467 12.62 10.02 1.82
C LYS A 467 12.30 8.61 2.35
N ARG A 468 11.14 8.41 2.98
CA ARG A 468 10.62 7.09 3.39
C ARG A 468 9.19 6.88 2.89
N SER A 469 8.48 5.90 3.45
CA SER A 469 7.14 5.50 2.98
C SER A 469 6.11 6.63 3.14
N GLY A 470 5.17 6.75 2.19
CA GLY A 470 4.19 7.84 2.16
C GLY A 470 3.27 7.86 3.39
N ILE A 471 2.61 6.72 3.68
CA ILE A 471 1.85 6.49 4.91
C ILE A 471 2.31 5.18 5.57
N PHE A 472 2.55 5.22 6.88
CA PHE A 472 2.87 4.04 7.69
C PHE A 472 1.81 3.84 8.78
N ILE A 473 1.23 2.65 8.87
CA ILE A 473 0.10 2.34 9.75
C ILE A 473 0.44 1.12 10.58
N ALA A 474 0.46 1.28 11.91
CA ALA A 474 0.99 0.29 12.84
C ALA A 474 0.18 0.19 14.14
N ASN A 475 0.51 -0.82 14.94
CA ASN A 475 0.17 -0.97 16.35
C ASN A 475 -1.32 -0.74 16.62
N LYS A 476 -2.17 -1.55 15.99
CA LYS A 476 -3.64 -1.57 16.16
C LYS A 476 -4.37 -0.27 15.79
N SER A 477 -3.73 0.65 15.08
CA SER A 477 -4.37 1.85 14.53
C SER A 477 -5.43 1.48 13.49
N LYS A 478 -6.51 2.28 13.41
CA LYS A 478 -7.68 2.05 12.54
C LYS A 478 -8.14 3.34 11.84
N PRO A 479 -7.32 3.89 10.93
CA PRO A 479 -7.66 5.09 10.19
C PRO A 479 -8.73 4.84 9.12
N TYR A 480 -9.21 5.94 8.54
CA TYR A 480 -9.94 5.93 7.27
C TYR A 480 -9.22 6.88 6.30
N ILE A 481 -8.74 6.35 5.18
CA ILE A 481 -7.87 7.04 4.22
C ILE A 481 -8.58 7.04 2.86
N LYS A 482 -9.05 8.20 2.41
CA LYS A 482 -9.97 8.32 1.27
C LYS A 482 -9.61 9.43 0.28
N LYS A 483 -9.60 9.12 -1.03
CA LYS A 483 -9.27 10.08 -2.11
C LYS A 483 -7.92 10.81 -1.97
N ASN A 484 -6.90 10.22 -1.35
CA ASN A 484 -5.58 10.83 -1.26
C ASN A 484 -4.74 10.44 -2.48
N PHE A 485 -3.80 11.31 -2.87
CA PHE A 485 -2.76 11.04 -3.87
C PHE A 485 -1.46 10.73 -3.12
N ILE A 486 -0.88 9.55 -3.34
CA ILE A 486 0.26 9.04 -2.54
C ILE A 486 1.34 8.53 -3.49
N HIS A 487 2.39 9.34 -3.73
CA HIS A 487 3.30 9.09 -4.85
C HIS A 487 4.75 9.54 -4.70
N SER A 488 5.61 9.07 -5.58
CA SER A 488 7.01 9.54 -5.74
C SER A 488 7.89 9.39 -4.49
N CYS A 489 7.43 8.68 -3.45
CA CYS A 489 8.13 8.46 -2.18
C CYS A 489 9.25 7.44 -2.36
N LYS A 490 10.33 7.57 -1.58
CA LYS A 490 11.56 6.76 -1.76
C LYS A 490 11.53 5.39 -1.09
N GLU A 491 10.43 5.04 -0.42
CA GLU A 491 10.09 3.66 -0.06
C GLU A 491 8.69 3.31 -0.64
N ASN A 492 7.77 2.83 0.20
CA ASN A 492 6.44 2.35 -0.16
C ASN A 492 5.42 3.50 -0.30
N GLY A 493 4.28 3.26 -0.94
CA GLY A 493 3.14 4.17 -0.88
C GLY A 493 2.45 4.12 0.50
N ILE A 494 1.85 2.98 0.84
CA ILE A 494 1.24 2.71 2.15
C ILE A 494 1.82 1.41 2.75
N VAL A 495 2.15 1.43 4.05
CA VAL A 495 2.59 0.28 4.84
C VAL A 495 1.58 -0.06 5.93
N LEU A 496 1.16 -1.32 6.00
CA LEU A 496 0.28 -1.88 7.04
C LEU A 496 1.03 -2.91 7.89
N LYS A 497 1.18 -2.67 9.20
CA LYS A 497 1.88 -3.55 10.15
C LYS A 497 1.18 -3.66 11.52
N ASN A 498 1.65 -4.60 12.32
CA ASN A 498 1.32 -4.81 13.74
C ASN A 498 -0.19 -4.72 14.07
N GLN A 499 -0.98 -5.64 13.52
CA GLN A 499 -2.42 -5.80 13.78
C GLN A 499 -3.25 -4.53 13.50
N CYS A 500 -2.82 -3.69 12.56
CA CYS A 500 -3.61 -2.55 12.12
C CYS A 500 -4.82 -2.98 11.27
N ALA A 501 -5.81 -2.09 11.19
CA ALA A 501 -7.05 -2.29 10.45
C ALA A 501 -7.52 -0.93 9.89
N GLY A 502 -8.78 -0.84 9.45
CA GLY A 502 -9.39 0.40 8.99
C GLY A 502 -9.85 0.33 7.55
N LYS A 503 -9.92 1.48 6.88
CA LYS A 503 -10.38 1.59 5.49
C LYS A 503 -9.44 2.43 4.62
N ILE A 504 -9.12 1.94 3.43
CA ILE A 504 -8.35 2.62 2.38
C ILE A 504 -9.23 2.64 1.12
N GLU A 505 -9.84 3.78 0.81
CA GLU A 505 -10.92 3.89 -0.20
C GLU A 505 -10.66 4.95 -1.28
N GLY A 506 -10.65 4.56 -2.56
CA GLY A 506 -10.67 5.53 -3.66
C GLY A 506 -9.42 6.42 -3.77
N ASN A 507 -8.28 5.98 -3.25
CA ASN A 507 -7.00 6.69 -3.33
C ASN A 507 -6.27 6.35 -4.66
N ASP A 508 -5.36 7.21 -5.08
CA ASP A 508 -4.45 6.96 -6.21
C ASP A 508 -3.02 6.86 -5.69
N ILE A 509 -2.43 5.66 -5.77
CA ILE A 509 -1.18 5.29 -5.13
C ILE A 509 -0.19 4.87 -6.22
N TYR A 510 0.82 5.71 -6.48
CA TYR A 510 1.62 5.54 -7.70
C TYR A 510 3.08 6.02 -7.65
N GLN A 511 3.95 5.49 -8.52
CA GLN A 511 5.35 5.95 -8.67
C GLN A 511 6.19 5.94 -7.37
N ASN A 512 5.82 5.14 -6.37
CA ASN A 512 6.63 4.91 -5.16
C ASN A 512 7.74 3.89 -5.47
N ALA A 513 8.90 3.99 -4.82
CA ALA A 513 10.09 3.21 -5.18
C ALA A 513 10.01 1.71 -4.79
N TYR A 514 9.37 1.41 -3.66
CA TYR A 514 8.99 0.07 -3.22
C TYR A 514 7.47 -0.13 -3.42
N PRO A 515 6.81 -1.19 -2.92
CA PRO A 515 5.41 -1.42 -3.26
C PRO A 515 4.48 -0.24 -2.98
N ASN A 516 3.50 -0.04 -3.86
CA ASN A 516 2.47 0.97 -3.62
C ASN A 516 1.67 0.63 -2.35
N LEU A 517 1.39 -0.65 -2.10
CA LEU A 517 0.79 -1.13 -0.85
C LEU A 517 1.53 -2.36 -0.31
N TYR A 518 2.00 -2.28 0.93
CA TYR A 518 2.65 -3.37 1.67
C TYR A 518 1.82 -3.76 2.89
N ILE A 519 1.58 -5.06 3.10
CA ILE A 519 0.67 -5.59 4.13
C ILE A 519 1.28 -6.80 4.85
N ASP A 520 1.29 -6.77 6.18
CA ASP A 520 1.99 -7.77 7.01
C ASP A 520 1.24 -8.07 8.33
N ASP A 521 1.87 -8.80 9.25
CA ASP A 521 1.65 -8.73 10.70
C ASP A 521 0.17 -8.75 11.16
N GLU A 522 -0.62 -9.73 10.70
CA GLU A 522 -2.02 -9.93 11.10
C GLU A 522 -2.96 -8.75 10.79
N CYS A 523 -2.66 -7.92 9.78
CA CYS A 523 -3.51 -6.77 9.43
C CYS A 523 -4.84 -7.16 8.76
N GLU A 524 -5.91 -6.47 9.18
CA GLU A 524 -7.32 -6.69 8.79
C GLU A 524 -7.96 -5.38 8.29
N THR A 525 -7.40 -4.84 7.20
CA THR A 525 -7.85 -3.58 6.58
C THR A 525 -8.77 -3.85 5.38
N GLU A 526 -9.73 -2.96 5.14
CA GLU A 526 -10.55 -2.95 3.92
C GLU A 526 -9.95 -1.96 2.91
N ILE A 527 -9.49 -2.47 1.76
CA ILE A 527 -8.82 -1.71 0.70
C ILE A 527 -9.72 -1.77 -0.53
N ARG A 528 -10.41 -0.68 -0.87
CA ARG A 528 -11.41 -0.69 -1.94
C ARG A 528 -11.41 0.49 -2.90
N CYS A 529 -11.79 0.26 -4.15
CA CYS A 529 -11.95 1.28 -5.19
C CYS A 529 -10.67 2.10 -5.49
N ASN A 530 -9.47 1.66 -5.08
CA ASN A 530 -8.23 2.42 -5.26
C ASN A 530 -7.60 2.16 -6.64
N LYS A 531 -6.77 3.10 -7.11
CA LYS A 531 -5.85 2.91 -8.25
C LYS A 531 -4.44 2.70 -7.72
N ILE A 532 -3.78 1.61 -8.12
CA ILE A 532 -2.50 1.14 -7.56
C ILE A 532 -1.55 0.85 -8.72
N ARG A 533 -0.70 1.81 -9.08
CA ARG A 533 -0.05 1.84 -10.41
C ARG A 533 1.39 2.35 -10.44
N LEU A 534 2.17 1.99 -11.45
CA LEU A 534 3.52 2.54 -11.66
C LEU A 534 4.50 2.37 -10.47
N GLY A 535 4.24 1.44 -9.54
CA GLY A 535 5.10 1.19 -8.38
C GLY A 535 6.42 0.52 -8.78
N GLY A 536 7.53 0.94 -8.17
CA GLY A 536 8.90 0.53 -8.54
C GLY A 536 9.24 -0.94 -8.27
N SER A 537 8.37 -1.69 -7.60
CA SER A 537 8.49 -3.16 -7.50
C SER A 537 7.14 -3.88 -7.58
N PHE A 538 6.24 -3.67 -6.62
CA PHE A 538 4.93 -4.34 -6.59
C PHE A 538 3.75 -3.37 -6.49
N GLY A 539 2.60 -3.74 -7.03
CA GLY A 539 1.34 -3.03 -6.75
C GLY A 539 0.92 -3.26 -5.30
N ILE A 540 0.62 -4.52 -4.97
CA ILE A 540 0.36 -5.00 -3.62
C ILE A 540 1.35 -6.12 -3.26
N TRP A 541 1.95 -6.05 -2.07
CA TRP A 541 2.61 -7.20 -1.42
C TRP A 541 1.93 -7.50 -0.09
N ALA A 542 1.35 -8.70 0.04
CA ALA A 542 0.76 -9.20 1.29
C ALA A 542 1.53 -10.41 1.83
N LYS A 543 1.92 -10.38 3.11
CA LYS A 543 2.68 -11.44 3.78
C LYS A 543 2.30 -11.64 5.26
N GLY A 544 3.13 -12.34 6.02
CA GLY A 544 2.88 -12.71 7.41
C GLY A 544 1.62 -13.55 7.55
N LYS A 545 0.66 -13.03 8.32
CA LYS A 545 -0.68 -13.61 8.51
C LYS A 545 -1.80 -12.61 8.12
N CYS A 546 -1.54 -11.74 7.14
CA CYS A 546 -2.53 -10.77 6.64
C CYS A 546 -3.88 -11.44 6.30
N LYS A 547 -5.00 -10.82 6.67
CA LYS A 547 -6.38 -11.23 6.28
C LYS A 547 -7.19 -10.05 5.72
N SER A 548 -6.50 -9.04 5.18
CA SER A 548 -7.13 -7.82 4.66
C SER A 548 -8.04 -8.12 3.46
N LYS A 549 -9.12 -7.36 3.31
CA LYS A 549 -10.06 -7.44 2.19
C LYS A 549 -9.69 -6.42 1.13
N ILE A 550 -9.57 -6.84 -0.11
CA ILE A 550 -9.08 -6.02 -1.22
C ILE A 550 -10.10 -6.13 -2.36
N CYS A 551 -10.96 -5.13 -2.57
CA CYS A 551 -12.04 -5.24 -3.56
C CYS A 551 -12.26 -4.01 -4.45
N GLU A 552 -12.74 -4.22 -5.68
CA GLU A 552 -13.07 -3.15 -6.65
C GLU A 552 -11.85 -2.26 -7.02
N ASN A 553 -10.60 -2.69 -6.82
CA ASN A 553 -9.41 -1.87 -7.11
C ASN A 553 -8.92 -2.06 -8.56
N GLU A 554 -8.26 -1.04 -9.11
CA GLU A 554 -7.49 -1.12 -10.36
C GLU A 554 -5.99 -1.22 -10.04
N ILE A 555 -5.34 -2.32 -10.41
CA ILE A 555 -3.94 -2.61 -10.07
C ILE A 555 -3.16 -2.87 -11.37
N PHE A 556 -2.35 -1.91 -11.82
CA PHE A 556 -1.76 -1.96 -13.16
C PHE A 556 -0.41 -1.24 -13.34
N ASP A 557 0.36 -1.61 -14.35
CA ASP A 557 1.63 -0.95 -14.72
C ASP A 557 2.69 -0.87 -13.59
N ASN A 558 2.66 -1.78 -12.62
CA ASN A 558 3.70 -1.85 -11.58
C ASN A 558 4.93 -2.60 -12.11
N VAL A 559 6.13 -2.07 -11.84
CA VAL A 559 7.38 -2.40 -12.56
C VAL A 559 7.78 -3.88 -12.45
N GLY A 560 7.44 -4.59 -11.38
CA GLY A 560 7.75 -6.01 -11.22
C GLY A 560 6.53 -6.94 -11.29
N LYS A 561 5.56 -6.77 -10.38
CA LYS A 561 4.35 -7.63 -10.25
C LYS A 561 3.18 -6.78 -9.77
N ASN A 562 1.98 -6.98 -10.28
CA ASN A 562 0.82 -6.27 -9.73
C ASN A 562 0.47 -6.77 -8.33
N ILE A 563 0.51 -8.09 -8.09
CA ILE A 563 0.25 -8.69 -6.77
C ILE A 563 1.32 -9.74 -6.44
N LEU A 564 1.86 -9.67 -5.22
CA LEU A 564 2.70 -10.70 -4.61
C LEU A 564 2.09 -11.13 -3.26
N ILE A 565 1.91 -12.43 -3.05
CA ILE A 565 1.44 -13.00 -1.78
C ILE A 565 2.39 -14.11 -1.31
N THR A 566 2.85 -14.00 -0.07
CA THR A 566 3.90 -14.87 0.49
C THR A 566 3.57 -15.31 1.93
N GLU A 567 4.42 -16.15 2.49
CA GLU A 567 4.37 -16.68 3.86
C GLU A 567 3.05 -17.41 4.19
N SER A 568 2.25 -16.95 5.15
CA SER A 568 0.98 -17.59 5.56
C SER A 568 -0.23 -16.67 5.36
N ALA A 569 -0.12 -15.68 4.48
CA ALA A 569 -1.15 -14.69 4.24
C ALA A 569 -2.43 -15.30 3.64
N LYS A 570 -3.58 -14.77 4.07
CA LYS A 570 -4.93 -15.16 3.63
C LYS A 570 -5.82 -13.93 3.33
N PRO A 571 -5.37 -12.97 2.51
CA PRO A 571 -6.23 -11.87 2.06
C PRO A 571 -7.37 -12.41 1.20
N TYR A 572 -8.47 -11.67 1.18
CA TYR A 572 -9.63 -11.93 0.32
C TYR A 572 -9.71 -10.84 -0.76
N PHE A 573 -9.71 -11.25 -2.02
CA PHE A 573 -9.82 -10.38 -3.19
C PHE A 573 -11.19 -10.58 -3.85
N SER A 574 -11.88 -9.48 -4.18
CA SER A 574 -13.08 -9.56 -5.02
C SER A 574 -13.25 -8.39 -6.00
N GLU A 575 -13.67 -8.67 -7.24
CA GLU A 575 -14.03 -7.67 -8.26
C GLU A 575 -12.88 -6.69 -8.63
N ASN A 576 -11.61 -7.04 -8.42
CA ASN A 576 -10.49 -6.19 -8.83
C ASN A 576 -10.13 -6.38 -10.32
N LYS A 577 -9.53 -5.34 -10.90
CA LYS A 577 -8.96 -5.36 -12.26
C LYS A 577 -7.44 -5.31 -12.19
N ILE A 578 -6.79 -6.34 -12.73
CA ILE A 578 -5.34 -6.58 -12.61
C ILE A 578 -4.77 -6.70 -14.02
N TYR A 579 -4.02 -5.69 -14.48
CA TYR A 579 -3.61 -5.63 -15.89
C TYR A 579 -2.31 -4.86 -16.14
N TYR A 580 -1.86 -4.84 -17.40
CA TYR A 580 -0.92 -3.82 -17.88
C TYR A 580 -1.56 -3.02 -19.02
N SER A 581 -1.28 -1.73 -19.09
CA SER A 581 -1.50 -0.96 -20.31
C SER A 581 -0.51 -1.41 -21.39
N ARG A 582 -0.84 -1.19 -22.66
CA ARG A 582 0.00 -1.57 -23.81
C ARG A 582 1.20 -0.62 -24.01
N SER A 583 1.87 -0.23 -22.92
CA SER A 583 3.04 0.66 -22.97
C SER A 583 4.32 -0.13 -23.31
N LYS A 584 5.17 0.45 -24.17
CA LYS A 584 6.28 -0.25 -24.86
C LYS A 584 7.55 -0.46 -24.00
N LEU A 585 7.45 -0.37 -22.67
CA LEU A 585 8.60 -0.47 -21.75
C LEU A 585 8.80 -1.88 -21.14
N GLN A 586 8.04 -2.87 -21.60
CA GLN A 586 8.06 -4.23 -21.06
C GLN A 586 9.24 -5.06 -21.61
N THR A 587 10.45 -4.82 -21.07
CA THR A 587 11.63 -5.67 -21.30
C THR A 587 11.79 -6.80 -20.28
N GLU A 588 10.93 -6.87 -19.26
CA GLU A 588 10.99 -7.84 -18.17
C GLU A 588 9.75 -8.77 -18.14
N GLU A 589 9.85 -9.91 -17.45
CA GLU A 589 8.75 -10.89 -17.35
C GLU A 589 7.68 -10.50 -16.31
N LEU A 590 6.94 -9.43 -16.60
CA LEU A 590 5.93 -8.89 -15.69
C LEU A 590 4.74 -9.86 -15.54
N ARG A 591 4.53 -10.33 -14.31
CA ARG A 591 3.45 -11.26 -13.92
C ARG A 591 2.32 -10.49 -13.23
N GLY A 592 1.08 -10.92 -13.44
CA GLY A 592 -0.08 -10.33 -12.75
C GLY A 592 -0.05 -10.63 -11.26
N ILE A 593 -0.32 -11.88 -10.91
CA ILE A 593 -0.36 -12.39 -9.54
C ILE A 593 0.74 -13.43 -9.34
N VAL A 594 1.48 -13.34 -8.23
CA VAL A 594 2.48 -14.35 -7.84
C VAL A 594 2.23 -14.80 -6.40
N LEU A 595 2.09 -16.11 -6.21
CA LEU A 595 1.70 -16.75 -4.94
C LEU A 595 2.78 -17.75 -4.51
N LYS A 596 3.23 -17.68 -3.26
CA LYS A 596 4.33 -18.52 -2.74
C LYS A 596 4.06 -19.09 -1.33
N ASP A 597 5.02 -19.89 -0.88
CA ASP A 597 5.17 -20.38 0.50
C ASP A 597 3.95 -21.20 0.97
N LEU A 598 3.18 -20.73 1.95
CA LEU A 598 2.00 -21.40 2.52
C LEU A 598 0.75 -20.52 2.45
N CYS A 599 0.74 -19.50 1.57
CA CYS A 599 -0.35 -18.54 1.49
C CYS A 599 -1.64 -19.21 0.99
N LYS A 600 -2.78 -18.76 1.51
CA LYS A 600 -4.12 -19.26 1.17
C LYS A 600 -5.09 -18.08 0.92
N PRO A 601 -4.83 -17.26 -0.12
CA PRO A 601 -5.74 -16.19 -0.52
C PRO A 601 -6.98 -16.75 -1.22
N THR A 602 -8.05 -15.96 -1.21
CA THR A 602 -9.24 -16.19 -2.05
C THR A 602 -9.35 -15.07 -3.08
N PHE A 603 -9.70 -15.42 -4.31
CA PHE A 603 -9.94 -14.52 -5.44
C PHE A 603 -11.32 -14.81 -6.04
N GLU A 604 -12.21 -13.82 -6.06
CA GLU A 604 -13.59 -13.93 -6.54
C GLU A 604 -13.90 -12.84 -7.60
N PHE A 605 -14.40 -13.23 -8.77
CA PHE A 605 -14.79 -12.28 -9.85
C PHE A 605 -13.67 -11.34 -10.36
N GLU A 606 -12.40 -11.76 -10.25
CA GLU A 606 -11.25 -10.95 -10.68
C GLU A 606 -11.09 -10.93 -12.21
N GLU A 607 -10.71 -9.78 -12.77
CA GLU A 607 -10.35 -9.62 -14.20
C GLU A 607 -8.82 -9.43 -14.34
N ILE A 608 -8.13 -10.48 -14.80
CA ILE A 608 -6.65 -10.58 -14.83
C ILE A 608 -6.18 -10.71 -16.29
N HIS A 609 -5.53 -9.68 -16.85
CA HIS A 609 -5.25 -9.70 -18.30
C HIS A 609 -4.07 -8.84 -18.79
N GLY A 610 -3.55 -9.20 -19.98
CA GLY A 610 -2.56 -8.40 -20.71
C GLY A 610 -1.14 -8.39 -20.12
N HIS A 611 -0.79 -9.38 -19.28
CA HIS A 611 0.54 -9.49 -18.69
C HIS A 611 1.58 -10.01 -19.70
N SER A 612 2.82 -9.49 -19.62
CA SER A 612 3.95 -9.91 -20.49
C SER A 612 4.52 -11.31 -20.13
N SER A 613 4.14 -11.84 -18.98
CA SER A 613 4.45 -13.20 -18.53
C SER A 613 3.15 -13.99 -18.29
N SER A 614 3.12 -14.91 -17.31
CA SER A 614 1.87 -15.54 -16.88
C SER A 614 0.95 -14.55 -16.18
N GLY A 615 -0.37 -14.73 -16.33
CA GLY A 615 -1.36 -13.99 -15.53
C GLY A 615 -1.25 -14.32 -14.04
N VAL A 616 -1.15 -15.61 -13.72
CA VAL A 616 -0.95 -16.14 -12.36
C VAL A 616 0.24 -17.11 -12.33
N ASP A 617 1.13 -16.98 -11.32
CA ASP A 617 2.26 -17.89 -11.02
C ASP A 617 2.07 -18.43 -9.58
N ILE A 618 1.71 -19.71 -9.44
CA ILE A 618 1.38 -20.36 -8.16
C ILE A 618 2.46 -21.39 -7.81
N ALA A 619 3.06 -21.21 -6.63
CA ALA A 619 4.35 -21.81 -6.29
C ALA A 619 4.50 -22.13 -4.79
N GLY A 620 5.64 -22.72 -4.41
CA GLY A 620 5.90 -23.20 -3.05
C GLY A 620 4.92 -24.30 -2.67
N ARG A 621 4.10 -24.05 -1.65
CA ARG A 621 2.94 -24.84 -1.19
C ARG A 621 1.71 -23.94 -1.04
N ALA A 622 1.58 -22.91 -1.89
CA ALA A 622 0.44 -22.01 -1.88
C ALA A 622 -0.86 -22.78 -2.19
N GLN A 623 -1.94 -22.48 -1.47
CA GLN A 623 -3.25 -23.13 -1.62
C GLN A 623 -4.34 -22.08 -1.82
N PRO A 624 -4.35 -21.37 -2.96
CA PRO A 624 -5.35 -20.35 -3.26
C PRO A 624 -6.67 -20.96 -3.76
N LEU A 625 -7.75 -20.22 -3.54
CA LEU A 625 -9.03 -20.43 -4.23
C LEU A 625 -9.22 -19.33 -5.27
N PHE A 626 -9.47 -19.73 -6.52
CA PHE A 626 -9.98 -18.86 -7.59
C PHE A 626 -11.41 -19.28 -7.92
N PHE A 627 -12.34 -18.34 -7.86
CA PHE A 627 -13.76 -18.56 -8.14
C PHE A 627 -14.30 -17.49 -9.09
N ALA A 628 -15.00 -17.90 -10.16
CA ALA A 628 -15.62 -17.00 -11.14
C ALA A 628 -14.68 -15.94 -11.77
N CYS A 629 -13.36 -16.20 -11.78
CA CYS A 629 -12.35 -15.27 -12.28
C CYS A 629 -12.16 -15.38 -13.81
N LYS A 630 -11.76 -14.28 -14.45
CA LYS A 630 -11.44 -14.20 -15.88
C LYS A 630 -9.93 -13.95 -16.05
N VAL A 631 -9.23 -14.86 -16.73
CA VAL A 631 -7.77 -14.79 -16.94
C VAL A 631 -7.42 -14.88 -18.43
N THR A 632 -7.23 -13.73 -19.07
CA THR A 632 -7.15 -13.65 -20.55
C THR A 632 -6.00 -12.85 -21.12
N ASP A 633 -5.69 -13.09 -22.40
CA ASP A 633 -4.84 -12.24 -23.24
C ASP A 633 -3.38 -12.05 -22.72
N ASN A 634 -2.84 -13.02 -21.97
CA ASN A 634 -1.48 -12.94 -21.42
C ASN A 634 -0.43 -13.51 -22.39
N SER A 635 0.76 -12.92 -22.39
CA SER A 635 1.87 -13.28 -23.29
C SER A 635 2.60 -14.57 -22.90
N LYS A 636 2.28 -15.16 -21.74
CA LYS A 636 2.52 -16.58 -21.46
C LYS A 636 1.24 -17.31 -21.10
N ASN A 637 1.17 -17.93 -19.92
CA ASN A 637 0.07 -18.79 -19.49
C ASN A 637 -1.04 -17.95 -18.84
N GLY A 638 -2.27 -18.47 -18.79
CA GLY A 638 -3.26 -17.95 -17.85
C GLY A 638 -2.81 -18.27 -16.42
N PHE A 639 -2.69 -19.56 -16.13
CA PHE A 639 -2.12 -20.09 -14.88
C PHE A 639 -0.83 -20.88 -15.14
N LEU A 640 0.22 -20.56 -14.40
CA LEU A 640 1.40 -21.40 -14.19
C LEU A 640 1.36 -21.96 -12.76
N ILE A 641 1.36 -23.27 -12.62
CA ILE A 641 1.23 -23.97 -11.34
C ILE A 641 2.39 -24.95 -11.21
N ARG A 642 3.15 -24.86 -10.11
CA ARG A 642 4.46 -25.51 -9.98
C ARG A 642 4.87 -25.77 -8.53
N ASP A 643 6.09 -26.28 -8.34
CA ASP A 643 6.65 -26.69 -7.05
C ASP A 643 5.74 -27.76 -6.38
N TYR A 644 5.05 -27.43 -5.28
CA TYR A 644 4.05 -28.24 -4.57
C TYR A 644 2.75 -27.43 -4.34
N ALA A 645 2.40 -26.52 -5.25
CA ALA A 645 1.18 -25.70 -5.12
C ALA A 645 -0.10 -26.55 -5.20
N CYS A 646 -1.10 -26.24 -4.37
CA CYS A 646 -2.40 -26.93 -4.34
C CYS A 646 -3.58 -25.96 -4.62
N PRO A 647 -3.73 -25.41 -5.84
CA PRO A 647 -4.79 -24.46 -6.14
C PRO A 647 -6.13 -25.15 -6.48
N THR A 648 -7.22 -24.51 -6.05
CA THR A 648 -8.58 -24.79 -6.55
C THR A 648 -8.99 -23.68 -7.52
N ILE A 649 -9.34 -24.05 -8.75
CA ILE A 649 -9.80 -23.14 -9.80
C ILE A 649 -11.23 -23.57 -10.19
N ASN A 650 -12.23 -22.77 -9.80
CA ASN A 650 -13.63 -23.09 -9.99
C ASN A 650 -14.37 -22.00 -10.79
N GLU A 651 -15.25 -22.40 -11.72
CA GLU A 651 -16.14 -21.49 -12.49
C GLU A 651 -15.40 -20.37 -13.27
N CYS A 652 -14.11 -20.56 -13.53
CA CYS A 652 -13.25 -19.55 -14.17
C CYS A 652 -13.27 -19.61 -15.71
N ILE A 653 -13.06 -18.47 -16.35
CA ILE A 653 -12.91 -18.33 -17.82
C ILE A 653 -11.44 -18.02 -18.13
N ILE A 654 -10.80 -18.87 -18.93
CA ILE A 654 -9.35 -18.82 -19.18
C ILE A 654 -9.10 -18.96 -20.69
N SER A 655 -8.70 -17.88 -21.35
CA SER A 655 -8.63 -17.85 -22.81
C SER A 655 -7.69 -16.82 -23.43
N ASN A 656 -7.41 -16.95 -24.73
CA ASN A 656 -6.54 -16.08 -25.54
C ASN A 656 -5.07 -15.98 -25.07
N ASN A 657 -4.62 -16.83 -24.13
CA ASN A 657 -3.25 -16.82 -23.65
C ASN A 657 -2.28 -17.41 -24.71
N VAL A 658 -1.04 -16.92 -24.75
CA VAL A 658 -0.04 -17.24 -25.81
C VAL A 658 0.65 -18.59 -25.59
N TYR A 659 0.86 -18.96 -24.34
CA TYR A 659 1.26 -20.31 -23.90
C TYR A 659 -0.01 -21.05 -23.40
N PRO A 660 0.07 -22.30 -22.88
CA PRO A 660 -1.12 -23.00 -22.44
C PRO A 660 -1.98 -22.20 -21.45
N ASN A 661 -3.31 -22.27 -21.58
CA ASN A 661 -4.22 -21.53 -20.70
C ASN A 661 -3.99 -21.94 -19.22
N ILE A 662 -3.75 -23.23 -18.97
CA ILE A 662 -3.19 -23.74 -17.71
C ILE A 662 -1.94 -24.59 -18.01
N LEU A 663 -0.86 -24.35 -17.27
CA LEU A 663 0.36 -25.17 -17.27
C LEU A 663 0.67 -25.64 -15.83
N ALA A 664 0.51 -26.94 -15.59
CA ALA A 664 0.84 -27.59 -14.31
C ALA A 664 2.13 -28.42 -14.44
N ILE A 665 3.08 -28.21 -13.52
CA ILE A 665 4.39 -28.88 -13.51
C ILE A 665 4.80 -29.38 -12.10
N ASP A 666 5.98 -30.00 -12.03
CA ASP A 666 6.65 -30.47 -10.81
C ASP A 666 5.83 -31.48 -9.99
N ARG A 667 5.32 -31.08 -8.82
CA ARG A 667 4.49 -31.88 -7.90
C ARG A 667 3.23 -31.10 -7.47
N ALA A 668 2.72 -30.23 -8.34
CA ALA A 668 1.48 -29.50 -8.07
C ALA A 668 0.26 -30.44 -7.95
N GLU A 669 -0.69 -30.08 -7.09
CA GLU A 669 -1.94 -30.81 -6.84
C GLU A 669 -3.13 -29.92 -7.23
N THR A 670 -3.56 -29.99 -8.48
CA THR A 670 -4.47 -29.00 -9.09
C THR A 670 -5.89 -29.51 -9.20
N VAL A 671 -6.86 -28.74 -8.70
CA VAL A 671 -8.30 -29.00 -8.91
C VAL A 671 -8.89 -27.93 -9.83
N ILE A 672 -9.49 -28.37 -10.93
CA ILE A 672 -10.19 -27.54 -11.93
C ILE A 672 -11.63 -28.03 -12.01
N SER A 673 -12.59 -27.17 -11.72
CA SER A 673 -14.03 -27.49 -11.80
C SER A 673 -14.82 -26.41 -12.53
N LYS A 674 -15.82 -26.81 -13.34
CA LYS A 674 -16.77 -25.90 -14.00
C LYS A 674 -16.14 -24.77 -14.85
N CYS A 675 -14.90 -24.95 -15.29
CA CYS A 675 -14.13 -23.90 -15.97
C CYS A 675 -14.37 -23.93 -17.49
N LYS A 676 -14.22 -22.77 -18.14
CA LYS A 676 -14.23 -22.65 -19.61
C LYS A 676 -12.85 -22.26 -20.11
N ILE A 677 -12.14 -23.20 -20.74
CA ILE A 677 -10.72 -23.12 -21.06
C ILE A 677 -10.54 -23.20 -22.59
N HIS A 678 -10.46 -22.03 -23.24
CA HIS A 678 -10.68 -21.96 -24.69
C HIS A 678 -9.78 -20.96 -25.42
N SER A 679 -9.81 -21.00 -26.76
CA SER A 679 -9.12 -20.04 -27.64
C SER A 679 -7.63 -19.80 -27.34
N GLY A 680 -6.94 -20.75 -26.69
CA GLY A 680 -5.50 -20.63 -26.43
C GLY A 680 -4.68 -20.73 -27.72
N ASN A 681 -3.56 -20.01 -27.79
CA ASN A 681 -2.64 -20.10 -28.92
C ASN A 681 -1.75 -21.36 -28.91
N GLN A 682 -1.84 -22.17 -27.85
CA GLN A 682 -1.24 -23.50 -27.74
C GLN A 682 -2.29 -24.51 -27.21
N THR A 683 -1.91 -25.38 -26.29
CA THR A 683 -2.80 -26.35 -25.62
C THR A 683 -3.73 -25.65 -24.61
N GLY A 684 -4.93 -26.16 -24.37
CA GLY A 684 -5.79 -25.65 -23.28
C GLY A 684 -5.17 -25.91 -21.90
N ILE A 685 -5.03 -27.18 -21.52
CA ILE A 685 -4.37 -27.60 -20.27
C ILE A 685 -3.13 -28.44 -20.62
N SER A 686 -1.94 -28.02 -20.17
CA SER A 686 -0.69 -28.78 -20.31
C SER A 686 -0.19 -29.24 -18.94
N ILE A 687 0.10 -30.53 -18.82
CA ILE A 687 0.57 -31.19 -17.60
C ILE A 687 1.90 -31.88 -17.90
N LYS A 688 2.93 -31.69 -17.05
CA LYS A 688 4.28 -32.25 -17.25
C LYS A 688 4.94 -32.59 -15.90
N GLY A 689 5.74 -33.65 -15.84
CA GLY A 689 6.55 -33.98 -14.66
C GLY A 689 5.86 -34.99 -13.74
N THR A 690 5.63 -34.65 -12.48
CA THR A 690 4.93 -35.49 -11.49
C THR A 690 3.71 -34.84 -10.79
N PRO A 691 2.97 -33.88 -11.39
CA PRO A 691 1.78 -33.30 -10.74
C PRO A 691 0.60 -34.28 -10.72
N THR A 692 -0.31 -34.06 -9.77
CA THR A 692 -1.64 -34.67 -9.72
C THR A 692 -2.66 -33.62 -10.13
N THR A 693 -3.57 -33.94 -11.06
CA THR A 693 -4.60 -33.00 -11.53
C THR A 693 -5.97 -33.66 -11.58
N THR A 694 -7.01 -32.90 -11.23
CA THR A 694 -8.41 -33.31 -11.33
C THR A 694 -9.19 -32.25 -12.10
N ILE A 695 -9.81 -32.64 -13.21
CA ILE A 695 -10.63 -31.79 -14.08
C ILE A 695 -12.06 -32.33 -14.04
N ARG A 696 -13.03 -31.51 -13.61
CA ARG A 696 -14.45 -31.91 -13.48
C ARG A 696 -15.39 -30.88 -14.09
N GLU A 697 -16.53 -31.32 -14.63
CA GLU A 697 -17.65 -30.44 -15.04
C GLU A 697 -17.25 -29.31 -16.02
N SER A 698 -16.14 -29.44 -16.74
CA SER A 698 -15.46 -28.31 -17.42
C SER A 698 -15.56 -28.39 -18.95
N GLU A 699 -15.47 -27.25 -19.62
CA GLU A 699 -15.47 -27.14 -21.08
C GLU A 699 -14.09 -26.69 -21.58
N ILE A 700 -13.40 -27.54 -22.34
CA ILE A 700 -12.05 -27.27 -22.87
C ILE A 700 -12.10 -27.36 -24.39
N PHE A 701 -12.08 -26.21 -25.09
CA PHE A 701 -12.42 -26.18 -26.51
C PHE A 701 -11.72 -25.12 -27.37
N GLY A 702 -11.65 -25.33 -28.68
CA GLY A 702 -11.18 -24.31 -29.63
C GLY A 702 -9.70 -23.91 -29.48
N ASN A 703 -8.91 -24.68 -28.72
CA ASN A 703 -7.50 -24.39 -28.50
C ASN A 703 -6.65 -24.74 -29.74
N SER A 704 -5.51 -24.04 -29.91
CA SER A 704 -4.73 -24.10 -31.16
C SER A 704 -3.84 -25.34 -31.32
N PHE A 705 -3.55 -26.05 -30.23
CA PHE A 705 -3.03 -27.42 -30.24
C PHE A 705 -4.10 -28.38 -29.67
N SER A 706 -3.70 -29.45 -28.97
CA SER A 706 -4.65 -30.30 -28.23
C SER A 706 -5.40 -29.51 -27.16
N ASN A 707 -6.63 -29.91 -26.84
CA ASN A 707 -7.36 -29.27 -25.74
C ASN A 707 -6.73 -29.62 -24.39
N ILE A 708 -6.35 -30.88 -24.15
CA ILE A 708 -5.60 -31.32 -22.98
C ILE A 708 -4.35 -32.10 -23.42
N LYS A 709 -3.20 -31.85 -22.77
CA LYS A 709 -1.98 -32.64 -22.93
C LYS A 709 -1.40 -33.07 -21.59
N ILE A 710 -1.15 -34.37 -21.44
CA ILE A 710 -0.73 -35.04 -20.22
C ILE A 710 0.64 -35.71 -20.47
N GLY A 711 1.57 -35.64 -19.51
CA GLY A 711 2.93 -36.18 -19.68
C GLY A 711 3.84 -36.09 -18.46
N GLY A 712 5.01 -36.73 -18.57
CA GLY A 712 5.80 -37.18 -17.42
C GLY A 712 5.14 -38.38 -16.72
N ASN A 713 5.42 -38.55 -15.43
CA ASN A 713 4.77 -39.54 -14.57
C ASN A 713 3.63 -38.87 -13.80
N SER A 714 2.81 -38.06 -14.49
CA SER A 714 1.70 -37.30 -13.90
C SER A 714 0.43 -38.15 -13.75
N THR A 715 -0.35 -37.89 -12.71
CA THR A 715 -1.70 -38.46 -12.55
C THR A 715 -2.74 -37.41 -12.94
N THR A 716 -3.71 -37.75 -13.78
CA THR A 716 -4.76 -36.82 -14.20
C THR A 716 -6.11 -37.49 -14.42
N ASP A 717 -7.08 -37.12 -13.59
CA ASP A 717 -8.48 -37.54 -13.73
C ASP A 717 -9.30 -36.47 -14.46
N ILE A 718 -10.03 -36.87 -15.48
CA ILE A 718 -10.92 -36.04 -16.29
C ILE A 718 -12.32 -36.64 -16.20
N ILE A 719 -13.27 -35.88 -15.65
CA ILE A 719 -14.59 -36.39 -15.24
C ILE A 719 -15.69 -35.43 -15.73
N GLU A 720 -16.76 -35.95 -16.30
CA GLU A 720 -18.02 -35.22 -16.58
C GLU A 720 -17.78 -33.89 -17.35
N SER A 721 -16.81 -33.90 -18.28
CA SER A 721 -16.28 -32.70 -18.96
C SER A 721 -16.41 -32.79 -20.48
N LYS A 722 -16.47 -31.63 -21.16
CA LYS A 722 -16.59 -31.52 -22.64
C LYS A 722 -15.27 -31.09 -23.26
N ILE A 723 -14.76 -31.86 -24.22
CA ILE A 723 -13.45 -31.63 -24.85
C ILE A 723 -13.60 -31.61 -26.38
N TYR A 724 -13.73 -30.41 -26.99
CA TYR A 724 -14.22 -30.29 -28.37
C TYR A 724 -13.58 -29.19 -29.22
N ASN A 725 -13.77 -29.23 -30.54
CA ASN A 725 -13.27 -28.21 -31.49
C ASN A 725 -11.75 -27.94 -31.41
N GLY A 726 -10.94 -28.87 -30.90
CA GLY A 726 -9.48 -28.71 -30.79
C GLY A 726 -8.80 -28.76 -32.16
N ARG A 727 -7.77 -27.94 -32.39
CA ARG A 727 -7.02 -27.95 -33.66
C ARG A 727 -6.05 -29.13 -33.82
N GLN A 728 -5.90 -29.96 -32.78
CA GLN A 728 -5.23 -31.27 -32.79
C GLN A 728 -6.14 -32.28 -32.05
N SER A 729 -5.56 -33.32 -31.43
CA SER A 729 -6.29 -34.33 -30.65
C SER A 729 -6.96 -33.72 -29.42
N GLY A 730 -8.13 -34.23 -29.03
CA GLY A 730 -8.87 -33.72 -27.86
C GLY A 730 -8.03 -33.84 -26.58
N ILE A 731 -7.64 -35.06 -26.24
CA ILE A 731 -6.69 -35.40 -25.18
C ILE A 731 -5.45 -36.06 -25.82
N TRP A 732 -4.25 -35.56 -25.51
CA TRP A 732 -2.97 -36.20 -25.86
C TRP A 732 -2.26 -36.66 -24.59
N VAL A 733 -2.14 -37.97 -24.41
CA VAL A 733 -1.37 -38.60 -23.31
C VAL A 733 -0.04 -39.10 -23.87
N LYS A 734 1.06 -38.81 -23.18
CA LYS A 734 2.40 -39.33 -23.52
C LYS A 734 3.18 -39.70 -22.27
N GLU A 735 4.28 -40.44 -22.43
CA GLU A 735 5.15 -40.89 -21.33
C GLU A 735 4.38 -41.77 -20.31
N ASP A 736 4.99 -42.13 -19.18
CA ASP A 736 4.40 -43.00 -18.16
C ASP A 736 3.25 -42.32 -17.34
N ALA A 737 2.51 -41.39 -17.95
CA ALA A 737 1.36 -40.67 -17.39
C ALA A 737 0.13 -41.57 -17.23
N SER A 738 -0.72 -41.28 -16.24
CA SER A 738 -1.87 -42.13 -15.90
C SER A 738 -3.08 -41.36 -15.34
N GLY A 739 -4.21 -42.05 -15.18
CA GLY A 739 -5.43 -41.51 -14.57
C GLY A 739 -6.71 -42.04 -15.22
N LYS A 740 -7.84 -41.37 -14.97
CA LYS A 740 -9.17 -41.74 -15.50
C LYS A 740 -9.70 -40.73 -16.51
N ILE A 741 -10.41 -41.20 -17.54
CA ILE A 741 -11.27 -40.40 -18.42
C ILE A 741 -12.69 -40.97 -18.29
N PHE A 742 -13.62 -40.19 -17.74
CA PHE A 742 -14.93 -40.69 -17.29
C PHE A 742 -16.07 -39.74 -17.62
N ARG A 743 -17.17 -40.23 -18.23
CA ARG A 743 -18.37 -39.42 -18.53
C ARG A 743 -18.08 -38.13 -19.29
N CYS A 744 -16.98 -38.11 -20.05
CA CYS A 744 -16.60 -36.99 -20.87
C CYS A 744 -17.25 -37.11 -22.24
N SER A 745 -17.56 -35.97 -22.86
CA SER A 745 -18.06 -35.87 -24.22
C SER A 745 -16.98 -35.23 -25.10
N LEU A 746 -16.46 -35.99 -26.07
CA LEU A 746 -15.34 -35.60 -26.93
C LEU A 746 -15.77 -35.60 -28.39
N PHE A 747 -15.76 -34.42 -29.02
CA PHE A 747 -16.31 -34.26 -30.37
C PHE A 747 -15.65 -33.15 -31.20
N ASN A 748 -15.73 -33.23 -32.53
CA ASN A 748 -15.23 -32.24 -33.49
C ASN A 748 -13.76 -31.83 -33.30
N ASN A 749 -12.91 -32.70 -32.73
CA ASN A 749 -11.47 -32.46 -32.65
C ASN A 749 -10.80 -32.78 -34.00
N ARG A 750 -9.83 -31.97 -34.43
CA ARG A 750 -9.22 -32.08 -35.79
C ARG A 750 -8.33 -33.33 -35.96
N ARG A 751 -8.00 -34.01 -34.87
CA ARG A 751 -7.39 -35.34 -34.83
C ARG A 751 -8.10 -36.14 -33.73
N ASP A 752 -7.67 -37.39 -33.57
CA ASP A 752 -8.13 -38.38 -32.59
C ASP A 752 -8.62 -37.73 -31.28
N ASN A 753 -9.85 -38.03 -30.88
CA ASN A 753 -10.42 -37.50 -29.64
C ASN A 753 -9.54 -37.84 -28.41
N ILE A 754 -8.93 -39.03 -28.40
CA ILE A 754 -7.93 -39.44 -27.40
C ILE A 754 -6.74 -40.07 -28.15
N PHE A 755 -5.58 -39.42 -28.10
CA PHE A 755 -4.32 -39.92 -28.64
C PHE A 755 -3.38 -40.33 -27.50
N MET A 756 -2.86 -41.56 -27.53
CA MET A 756 -1.97 -42.11 -26.51
C MET A 756 -0.62 -42.54 -27.10
N GLU A 757 0.45 -42.09 -26.47
CA GLU A 757 1.84 -42.23 -26.92
C GLU A 757 2.72 -42.76 -25.78
N MET A 758 3.79 -43.51 -26.11
CA MET A 758 4.87 -43.95 -25.20
C MET A 758 4.46 -44.27 -23.74
N ARG A 759 3.86 -45.43 -23.50
CA ARG A 759 3.57 -46.01 -22.15
C ARG A 759 2.46 -45.37 -21.30
N GLY A 760 1.69 -44.42 -21.82
CA GLY A 760 0.55 -43.84 -21.10
C GLY A 760 -0.51 -44.88 -20.67
N LYS A 761 -1.14 -44.68 -19.50
CA LYS A 761 -2.04 -45.64 -18.82
C LYS A 761 -3.33 -44.98 -18.35
N MET A 762 -4.30 -44.81 -19.24
CA MET A 762 -5.61 -44.24 -18.90
C MET A 762 -6.67 -45.33 -18.69
N ILE A 763 -7.50 -45.17 -17.66
CA ILE A 763 -8.76 -45.92 -17.49
C ILE A 763 -9.87 -45.11 -18.17
N ILE A 764 -10.46 -45.64 -19.23
CA ILE A 764 -11.45 -44.94 -20.06
C ILE A 764 -12.80 -45.67 -19.96
N SER A 765 -13.84 -45.03 -19.40
CA SER A 765 -15.18 -45.63 -19.30
C SER A 765 -16.32 -44.59 -19.30
N GLU A 766 -17.52 -45.01 -19.70
CA GLU A 766 -18.75 -44.18 -19.73
C GLU A 766 -18.63 -42.87 -20.57
N ASN A 767 -17.74 -42.79 -21.58
CA ASN A 767 -17.53 -41.57 -22.37
C ASN A 767 -18.30 -41.58 -23.71
N GLU A 768 -18.74 -40.41 -24.14
CA GLU A 768 -19.24 -40.14 -25.50
C GLU A 768 -18.08 -39.65 -26.37
N VAL A 769 -17.88 -40.26 -27.55
CA VAL A 769 -16.75 -39.96 -28.43
C VAL A 769 -17.21 -40.03 -29.89
N ASP A 770 -16.97 -38.99 -30.69
CA ASP A 770 -17.21 -39.02 -32.14
C ASP A 770 -16.02 -39.59 -32.95
N LYS A 771 -16.15 -39.60 -34.29
CA LYS A 771 -15.29 -40.37 -35.22
C LYS A 771 -14.01 -39.64 -35.65
#